data_AF-A0A958H5X1-F1
#
_entry.id   AF-A0A958H5X1-F1
#
_cell.length_a   1.000
_cell.length_b   1.000
_cell.length_c   1.000
_cell.angle_alpha   90.00
_cell.angle_beta   90.00
_cell.angle_gamma   90.00
#
_symmetry.space_group_name_H-M   'P 1'
#
loop_
_entity.id
_entity.type
_entity.pdbx_description
1 polymer ?
#
loop_
_entity_poly.entity_id
_entity_poly.type
_entity_poly.pdbx_seq_one_letter_code
_entity_poly.pdbx_strand_id
1 'polypeptide(L)'
;RIYGAVDNLPQRYPMTNRYYQLLFDGQLGYERALEVVNSPNLLGITIDDTGADESFTLYDHPRVLVFRKVRDLSDAEWDALLGGSWETAQPWDVGEPTLIQRLWETLGLTDAAPPPPPPADDETGGKTLLLDQPLSEQPVVQDFRWNAVASQSTPLAVVVWWLALFLIGVIAWPITFSVFRGFRDRGYLLSRTLGWLLLGYIVWLLASLRVGQNSLPYILATLAGIALVSLLLWRRQRSQMAAFWRAERHVVLFGEGVFAAAYLLFVVFRIANPDIWQPWQGGEKFMEFAFLNAILRSAHMPPIDPYFAGGTINYYYFGHYLVGLLIKLTGIWSSVAFNLAVPTVFALTVGNVFCLGYNLASGLRGRRELQATGGKLYEVPERSGVEVEDGRPQIDPRLPLDPWLSDGTLPAAGNESAGEPGSPWTDASHLTAAEETAPDAGQETDKDEWGEPSTPDESAQSVGWSGRRAALATGLLAAFFVAMLGNVDGGGQLVRKLAEQSTTGFESMLPGVQTGVRALSGLVHVLGPAQLPSYNYWDPSRVIPFTINEFPYWSFLFADLHPHMIGIPFTVLFLALAFALLMRPMRVVGEGRRLRIATGGVLMVFLALTLGALAVINTWDLPTYFGLGVLVWLVREWRTGRLSENRGRALLRTGVFAVGLVAGALLLYWPFFAHYKALASSGVGLSDVKTELGKWLNVWGFLGFLAVSFLLVELRGRYADGAASTGSAAG
;
A
#
# COMPACT_ATOMS: atom_id res chain seq x y z
N ARG A 1 -8.55 23.35 -25.85
CA ARG A 1 -8.26 24.73 -25.37
C ARG A 1 -9.62 25.37 -25.17
N ILE A 2 -9.99 25.82 -23.98
CA ILE A 2 -11.38 26.14 -23.63
C ILE A 2 -12.04 27.17 -24.56
N TYR A 3 -11.32 28.20 -25.04
CA TYR A 3 -11.89 29.32 -25.82
C TYR A 3 -12.73 28.90 -27.04
N GLY A 4 -12.31 27.92 -27.83
CA GLY A 4 -13.08 27.49 -29.01
C GLY A 4 -14.39 26.80 -28.66
N ALA A 5 -14.44 26.11 -27.52
CA ALA A 5 -15.64 25.45 -27.03
C ALA A 5 -16.59 26.43 -26.33
N VAL A 6 -16.07 27.37 -25.53
CA VAL A 6 -16.90 28.35 -24.81
C VAL A 6 -17.49 29.42 -25.73
N ASP A 7 -16.85 29.70 -26.87
CA ASP A 7 -17.42 30.58 -27.90
C ASP A 7 -18.72 30.02 -28.50
N ASN A 8 -18.93 28.70 -28.45
CA ASN A 8 -20.19 28.06 -28.88
C ASN A 8 -21.32 28.21 -27.84
N LEU A 9 -21.00 28.59 -26.60
CA LEU A 9 -21.94 28.75 -25.49
C LEU A 9 -21.77 30.12 -24.81
N PRO A 10 -21.94 31.23 -25.55
CA PRO A 10 -21.60 32.56 -25.04
C PRO A 10 -22.51 33.03 -23.90
N GLN A 11 -23.74 32.52 -23.83
CA GLN A 11 -24.65 32.80 -22.72
C GLN A 11 -24.21 32.04 -21.46
N ARG A 12 -23.61 30.85 -21.58
CA ARG A 12 -23.09 30.11 -20.42
C ARG A 12 -21.78 30.68 -19.88
N TYR A 13 -20.91 31.16 -20.76
CA TYR A 13 -19.55 31.58 -20.42
C TYR A 13 -19.20 33.03 -20.84
N PRO A 14 -20.06 34.03 -20.58
CA PRO A 14 -19.89 35.38 -21.13
C PRO A 14 -18.59 36.05 -20.64
N MET A 15 -18.26 35.91 -19.36
CA MET A 15 -17.02 36.44 -18.79
C MET A 15 -15.78 35.76 -19.39
N THR A 16 -15.81 34.44 -19.58
CA THR A 16 -14.68 33.69 -20.16
C THR A 16 -14.44 34.09 -21.62
N ASN A 17 -15.50 34.25 -22.41
CA ASN A 17 -15.39 34.71 -23.79
C ASN A 17 -14.85 36.14 -23.84
N ARG A 18 -15.36 37.02 -22.97
CA ARG A 18 -14.86 38.39 -22.83
C ARG A 18 -13.38 38.43 -22.44
N TYR A 19 -12.97 37.58 -21.49
CA TYR A 19 -11.56 37.45 -21.08
C TYR A 19 -10.67 37.06 -22.26
N TYR A 20 -11.05 36.05 -23.04
CA TYR A 20 -10.23 35.62 -24.18
C TYR A 20 -10.16 36.67 -25.29
N GLN A 21 -11.27 37.36 -25.58
CA GLN A 21 -11.27 38.51 -26.49
C GLN A 21 -10.26 39.58 -26.04
N LEU A 22 -10.35 40.01 -24.78
CA LEU A 22 -9.44 41.02 -24.23
C LEU A 22 -7.97 40.54 -24.16
N LEU A 23 -7.73 39.26 -23.92
CA LEU A 23 -6.41 38.66 -23.93
C LEU A 23 -5.78 38.72 -25.33
N PHE A 24 -6.54 38.34 -26.35
CA PHE A 24 -6.09 38.35 -27.74
C PHE A 24 -5.94 39.78 -28.30
N ASP A 25 -6.76 40.71 -27.82
CA ASP A 25 -6.66 42.14 -28.13
C ASP A 25 -5.52 42.85 -27.38
N GLY A 26 -4.81 42.16 -26.48
CA GLY A 26 -3.70 42.72 -25.69
C GLY A 26 -4.13 43.70 -24.59
N GLN A 27 -5.42 43.79 -24.28
CA GLN A 27 -5.97 44.72 -23.29
C GLN A 27 -5.75 44.24 -21.84
N LEU A 28 -5.44 42.95 -21.65
CA LEU A 28 -5.22 42.36 -20.33
C LEU A 28 -3.79 42.54 -19.77
N GLY A 29 -2.96 43.39 -20.39
CA GLY A 29 -1.57 43.56 -19.95
C GLY A 29 -0.67 42.35 -20.28
N TYR A 30 -1.08 41.53 -21.24
CA TYR A 30 -0.31 40.43 -21.80
C TYR A 30 0.01 40.70 -23.28
N GLU A 31 1.21 40.32 -23.70
CA GLU A 31 1.58 40.25 -25.11
C GLU A 31 1.76 38.79 -25.53
N ARG A 32 1.42 38.45 -26.77
CA ARG A 32 1.68 37.12 -27.32
C ARG A 32 3.18 36.97 -27.61
N ALA A 33 3.87 36.18 -26.79
CA ALA A 33 5.31 35.99 -26.85
C ALA A 33 5.75 34.86 -27.78
N LEU A 34 4.94 33.80 -27.91
CA LEU A 34 5.22 32.69 -28.81
C LEU A 34 3.91 32.11 -29.34
N GLU A 35 3.94 31.75 -30.61
CA GLU A 35 2.91 30.93 -31.24
C GLU A 35 3.60 29.78 -31.96
N VAL A 36 3.21 28.55 -31.59
CA VAL A 36 3.63 27.33 -32.28
C VAL A 36 2.39 26.71 -32.88
N VAL A 37 2.43 26.46 -34.17
CA VAL A 37 1.39 25.76 -34.92
C VAL A 37 2.05 24.55 -35.55
N ASN A 38 1.53 23.36 -35.30
CA ASN A 38 1.96 22.15 -35.97
C ASN A 38 0.86 21.72 -36.94
N SER A 39 0.93 22.18 -38.19
CA SER A 39 -0.08 21.83 -39.21
C SER A 39 0.41 20.67 -40.09
N PRO A 40 -0.51 19.81 -40.56
CA PRO A 40 -0.15 18.70 -41.43
C PRO A 40 0.49 19.22 -42.72
N ASN A 41 1.63 18.63 -43.10
CA ASN A 41 2.36 18.96 -44.31
C ASN A 41 2.48 17.74 -45.21
N LEU A 42 2.02 17.85 -46.45
CA LEU A 42 2.19 16.82 -47.47
C LEU A 42 2.88 17.44 -48.68
N LEU A 43 4.09 16.97 -49.00
CA LEU A 43 4.86 17.42 -50.17
C LEU A 43 5.08 18.95 -50.22
N GLY A 44 5.24 19.60 -49.06
CA GLY A 44 5.43 21.06 -48.98
C GLY A 44 4.12 21.86 -48.98
N ILE A 45 2.96 21.21 -49.11
CA ILE A 45 1.64 21.84 -48.94
C ILE A 45 1.23 21.70 -47.49
N THR A 46 1.13 22.81 -46.78
CA THR A 46 0.57 22.87 -45.43
C THR A 46 -0.95 22.96 -45.50
N ILE A 47 -1.64 22.05 -44.83
CA ILE A 47 -3.10 22.05 -44.72
C ILE A 47 -3.45 22.77 -43.42
N ASP A 48 -4.22 23.85 -43.52
CA ASP A 48 -4.79 24.52 -42.34
C ASP A 48 -5.97 23.70 -41.82
N ASP A 49 -5.77 23.06 -40.67
CA ASP A 49 -6.74 22.22 -39.98
C ASP A 49 -7.25 22.87 -38.69
N THR A 50 -7.02 24.18 -38.51
CA THR A 50 -7.44 24.88 -37.28
C THR A 50 -8.96 24.89 -37.04
N GLY A 51 -9.76 24.65 -38.08
CA GLY A 51 -11.21 24.45 -38.00
C GLY A 51 -11.66 22.99 -37.93
N ALA A 52 -10.73 22.03 -37.82
CA ALA A 52 -11.06 20.62 -37.65
C ALA A 52 -11.62 20.35 -36.24
N ASP A 53 -12.18 19.15 -36.06
CA ASP A 53 -12.69 18.68 -34.77
C ASP A 53 -11.65 18.88 -33.65
N GLU A 54 -12.11 19.23 -32.44
CA GLU A 54 -11.22 19.57 -31.33
C GLU A 54 -10.24 18.43 -31.03
N SER A 55 -10.62 17.17 -31.28
CA SER A 55 -9.73 16.01 -31.11
C SER A 55 -8.48 16.11 -31.99
N PHE A 56 -8.59 16.55 -33.25
CA PHE A 56 -7.43 16.69 -34.15
C PHE A 56 -6.53 17.86 -33.73
N THR A 57 -7.14 18.99 -33.38
CA THR A 57 -6.42 20.22 -33.02
C THR A 57 -5.89 20.23 -31.57
N LEU A 58 -6.39 19.34 -30.71
CA LEU A 58 -5.87 19.11 -29.36
C LEU A 58 -4.73 18.09 -29.33
N TYR A 59 -4.85 17.01 -30.10
CA TYR A 59 -4.00 15.84 -29.91
C TYR A 59 -2.91 15.70 -30.99
N ASP A 60 -3.26 15.86 -32.27
CA ASP A 60 -2.32 15.64 -33.38
C ASP A 60 -1.61 16.93 -33.80
N HIS A 61 -2.35 18.03 -33.87
CA HIS A 61 -1.88 19.32 -34.39
C HIS A 61 -2.08 20.45 -33.37
N PRO A 62 -1.48 20.34 -32.17
CA PRO A 62 -1.71 21.30 -31.10
C PRO A 62 -1.16 22.67 -31.46
N ARG A 63 -2.03 23.67 -31.42
CA ARG A 63 -1.62 25.08 -31.37
C ARG A 63 -1.13 25.38 -29.95
N VAL A 64 0.01 26.04 -29.79
CA VAL A 64 0.56 26.54 -28.50
C VAL A 64 0.71 28.06 -28.57
N LEU A 65 0.15 28.76 -27.59
CA LEU A 65 0.11 30.21 -27.50
C LEU A 65 0.69 30.54 -26.13
N VAL A 66 1.82 31.22 -26.11
CA VAL A 66 2.46 31.68 -24.88
C VAL A 66 2.26 33.18 -24.78
N PHE A 67 1.65 33.60 -23.68
CA PHE A 67 1.46 35.01 -23.36
C PHE A 67 2.45 35.42 -22.28
N ARG A 68 3.14 36.54 -22.49
CA ARG A 68 4.02 37.16 -21.50
C ARG A 68 3.28 38.31 -20.84
N LYS A 69 3.27 38.33 -19.51
CA LYS A 69 2.74 39.46 -18.76
C LYS A 69 3.71 40.64 -18.90
N VAL A 70 3.20 41.77 -19.40
CA VAL A 70 3.96 43.01 -19.59
C VAL A 70 3.53 44.10 -18.62
N ARG A 71 2.33 43.99 -18.05
CA ARG A 71 1.78 44.99 -17.13
C ARG A 71 0.80 44.35 -16.15
N ASP A 72 0.80 44.83 -14.92
CA ASP A 72 -0.26 44.56 -13.95
C ASP A 72 -1.41 45.55 -14.14
N LEU A 73 -2.64 45.04 -14.14
CA LEU A 73 -3.87 45.84 -14.10
C LEU A 73 -4.25 46.07 -12.65
N SER A 74 -4.69 47.28 -12.34
CA SER A 74 -5.33 47.61 -11.06
C SER A 74 -6.73 46.99 -10.96
N ASP A 75 -7.24 46.83 -9.74
CA ASP A 75 -8.59 46.28 -9.50
C ASP A 75 -9.67 47.08 -10.25
N ALA A 76 -9.52 48.41 -10.33
CA ALA A 76 -10.43 49.27 -11.08
C ALA A 76 -10.39 49.03 -12.60
N GLU A 77 -9.22 48.72 -13.16
CA GLU A 77 -9.11 48.35 -14.58
C GLU A 77 -9.68 46.94 -14.83
N TRP A 78 -9.46 46.00 -13.91
CA TRP A 78 -10.08 44.67 -13.99
C TRP A 78 -11.61 44.76 -13.97
N ASP A 79 -12.16 45.55 -13.05
CA ASP A 79 -13.59 45.76 -12.92
C ASP A 79 -14.16 46.52 -14.14
N ALA A 80 -13.44 47.49 -14.69
CA ALA A 80 -13.86 48.17 -15.92
C ALA A 80 -13.90 47.25 -17.15
N LEU A 81 -12.99 46.26 -17.22
CA LEU A 81 -12.87 45.35 -18.36
C LEU A 81 -13.77 44.12 -18.28
N LEU A 82 -13.94 43.57 -17.08
CA LEU A 82 -14.63 42.30 -16.82
C LEU A 82 -15.81 42.42 -15.84
N GLY A 83 -15.94 43.52 -15.10
CA GLY A 83 -17.04 43.74 -14.17
C GLY A 83 -18.40 43.63 -14.86
N GLY A 84 -19.38 43.05 -14.15
CA GLY A 84 -20.72 42.79 -14.68
C GLY A 84 -20.82 41.74 -15.79
N SER A 85 -19.72 41.29 -16.40
CA SER A 85 -19.77 40.31 -17.50
C SER A 85 -20.36 38.96 -17.10
N TRP A 86 -20.26 38.59 -15.81
CA TRP A 86 -20.87 37.39 -15.26
C TRP A 86 -22.39 37.50 -15.02
N GLU A 87 -22.94 38.71 -14.88
CA GLU A 87 -24.37 38.92 -14.55
C GLU A 87 -25.30 38.42 -15.67
N THR A 88 -24.78 38.36 -16.89
CA THR A 88 -25.49 37.85 -18.08
C THR A 88 -25.38 36.34 -18.25
N ALA A 89 -24.61 35.66 -17.39
CA ALA A 89 -24.40 34.22 -17.50
C ALA A 89 -25.71 33.47 -17.26
N GLN A 90 -26.01 32.51 -18.13
CA GLN A 90 -27.09 31.55 -17.99
C GLN A 90 -26.48 30.20 -17.60
N PRO A 91 -26.47 29.85 -16.31
CA PRO A 91 -26.04 28.53 -15.88
C PRO A 91 -26.84 27.45 -16.59
N TRP A 92 -26.18 26.35 -16.96
CA TRP A 92 -26.80 25.18 -17.61
C TRP A 92 -27.27 25.38 -19.05
N ASP A 93 -26.97 26.51 -19.68
CA ASP A 93 -27.20 26.65 -21.11
C ASP A 93 -26.39 25.59 -21.87
N VAL A 94 -27.08 24.86 -22.74
CA VAL A 94 -26.53 23.80 -23.59
C VAL A 94 -26.49 24.22 -25.06
N GLY A 95 -26.84 25.47 -25.35
CA GLY A 95 -26.92 26.02 -26.69
C GLY A 95 -28.18 25.55 -27.42
N GLU A 96 -28.31 26.00 -28.66
CA GLU A 96 -29.43 25.62 -29.52
C GLU A 96 -29.35 24.13 -29.89
N PRO A 97 -30.44 23.35 -29.76
CA PRO A 97 -30.44 21.95 -30.13
C PRO A 97 -30.11 21.79 -31.62
N THR A 98 -29.29 20.79 -31.93
CA THR A 98 -28.88 20.52 -33.30
C THR A 98 -30.09 20.17 -34.18
N LEU A 99 -29.94 20.29 -35.50
CA LEU A 99 -30.99 19.96 -36.46
C LEU A 99 -31.47 18.50 -36.31
N ILE A 100 -30.54 17.59 -35.99
CA ILE A 100 -30.81 16.18 -35.73
C ILE A 100 -31.55 15.99 -34.40
N GLN A 101 -31.14 16.70 -33.35
CA GLN A 101 -31.79 16.64 -32.05
C GLN A 101 -33.23 17.15 -32.11
N ARG A 102 -33.46 18.28 -32.80
CA ARG A 102 -34.81 18.78 -33.11
C ARG A 102 -35.62 17.77 -33.92
N LEU A 103 -35.00 17.13 -34.91
CA LEU A 103 -35.67 16.09 -35.70
C LEU A 103 -36.06 14.87 -34.83
N TRP A 104 -35.17 14.40 -33.96
CA TRP A 104 -35.44 13.29 -33.05
C TRP A 104 -36.51 13.62 -32.01
N GLU A 105 -36.51 14.84 -31.47
CA GLU A 105 -37.57 15.35 -30.60
C GLU A 105 -38.91 15.38 -31.33
N THR A 106 -38.95 15.89 -32.57
CA THR A 106 -40.19 15.89 -33.38
C THR A 106 -40.70 14.50 -33.74
N LEU A 107 -39.81 13.51 -33.82
CA LEU A 107 -40.14 12.11 -34.10
C LEU A 107 -40.44 11.30 -32.84
N GLY A 108 -40.37 11.90 -31.64
CA GLY A 108 -40.60 11.22 -30.37
C GLY A 108 -39.56 10.14 -30.05
N LEU A 109 -38.34 10.28 -30.59
CA LEU A 109 -37.25 9.30 -30.44
C LEU A 109 -36.33 9.60 -29.24
N THR A 110 -36.57 10.69 -28.52
CA THR A 110 -35.76 11.11 -27.36
C THR A 110 -36.63 11.65 -26.22
N ASP A 111 -36.54 11.05 -25.04
CA ASP A 111 -37.06 11.59 -23.77
C ASP A 111 -36.04 12.54 -23.12
N ALA A 112 -35.56 13.54 -23.86
CA ALA A 112 -34.58 14.49 -23.35
C ALA A 112 -35.29 15.57 -22.52
N ALA A 113 -35.78 15.21 -21.33
CA ALA A 113 -36.04 16.22 -20.31
C ALA A 113 -34.69 16.89 -20.00
N PRO A 114 -34.61 18.25 -20.00
CA PRO A 114 -33.40 18.91 -19.54
C PRO A 114 -33.09 18.41 -18.12
N PRO A 115 -31.81 18.16 -17.79
CA PRO A 115 -31.45 17.71 -16.45
C PRO A 115 -32.05 18.69 -15.44
N PRO A 116 -32.67 18.20 -14.36
CA PRO A 116 -33.22 19.09 -13.34
C PRO A 116 -32.10 20.01 -12.85
N PRO A 117 -32.40 21.31 -12.59
CA PRO A 117 -31.42 22.18 -11.98
C PRO A 117 -30.92 21.51 -10.69
N PRO A 118 -29.62 21.57 -10.39
CA PRO A 118 -29.15 21.06 -9.11
C PRO A 118 -29.96 21.74 -7.98
N PRO A 119 -30.18 21.05 -6.86
CA PRO A 119 -30.74 21.70 -5.68
C PRO A 119 -29.95 22.98 -5.45
N ALA A 120 -30.66 24.10 -5.24
CA ALA A 120 -30.03 25.38 -4.91
C ALA A 120 -28.96 25.11 -3.87
N ASP A 121 -27.73 25.56 -4.13
CA ASP A 121 -26.64 25.44 -3.17
C ASP A 121 -27.20 25.87 -1.83
N ASP A 122 -27.24 24.91 -0.90
CA ASP A 122 -27.73 25.16 0.45
C ASP A 122 -26.85 26.29 1.00
N GLU A 123 -27.36 27.53 1.00
CA GLU A 123 -26.75 28.71 1.62
C GLU A 123 -26.61 28.53 3.16
N THR A 124 -26.92 27.33 3.66
CA THR A 124 -26.81 26.89 5.03
C THR A 124 -25.37 26.45 5.35
N GLY A 125 -24.45 27.41 5.44
CA GLY A 125 -23.22 27.26 6.24
C GLY A 125 -22.26 26.13 5.85
N GLY A 126 -22.23 25.74 4.57
CA GLY A 126 -21.28 24.75 4.05
C GLY A 126 -19.82 25.18 4.22
N LYS A 127 -18.90 24.22 4.30
CA LYS A 127 -17.44 24.48 4.28
C LYS A 127 -17.11 25.40 3.10
N THR A 128 -16.06 26.21 3.16
CA THR A 128 -15.57 26.94 1.97
C THR A 128 -14.43 26.15 1.32
N LEU A 129 -14.35 26.18 -0.01
CA LEU A 129 -13.14 25.71 -0.74
C LEU A 129 -12.19 26.87 -1.05
N LEU A 130 -12.60 28.10 -0.81
CA LEU A 130 -11.79 29.29 -1.05
C LEU A 130 -10.67 29.39 -0.01
N LEU A 131 -9.54 29.93 -0.44
CA LEU A 131 -8.42 30.28 0.44
C LEU A 131 -8.81 31.44 1.34
N ASP A 132 -8.28 31.45 2.57
CA ASP A 132 -8.48 32.55 3.53
C ASP A 132 -7.81 33.86 3.09
N GLN A 133 -6.81 33.76 2.19
CA GLN A 133 -5.99 34.86 1.71
C GLN A 133 -5.75 34.74 0.21
N PRO A 134 -5.54 35.87 -0.50
CA PRO A 134 -5.21 35.87 -1.92
C PRO A 134 -4.05 34.93 -2.25
N LEU A 135 -4.10 34.30 -3.42
CA LEU A 135 -3.08 33.33 -3.86
C LEU A 135 -1.66 33.91 -3.87
N SER A 136 -1.51 35.20 -4.15
CA SER A 136 -0.22 35.92 -4.15
C SER A 136 0.42 36.04 -2.78
N GLU A 137 -0.36 35.97 -1.70
CA GLU A 137 0.11 36.07 -0.32
C GLU A 137 0.42 34.69 0.29
N GLN A 138 0.02 33.61 -0.39
CA GLN A 138 0.24 32.26 0.10
C GLN A 138 1.73 31.92 0.14
N PRO A 139 2.25 31.34 1.25
CA PRO A 139 3.63 30.90 1.33
C PRO A 139 3.89 29.76 0.35
N VAL A 140 4.88 29.95 -0.53
CA VAL A 140 5.31 28.96 -1.53
C VAL A 140 6.65 28.35 -1.12
N VAL A 141 6.70 27.02 -1.06
CA VAL A 141 7.94 26.28 -0.77
C VAL A 141 8.59 25.83 -2.08
N GLN A 142 9.92 25.98 -2.19
CA GLN A 142 10.68 25.63 -3.41
C GLN A 142 11.75 24.55 -3.21
N ASP A 143 11.81 23.93 -2.02
CA ASP A 143 12.85 22.98 -1.59
C ASP A 143 12.66 21.54 -2.09
N PHE A 144 12.20 21.37 -3.32
CA PHE A 144 11.86 20.06 -3.91
C PHE A 144 12.60 19.74 -5.22
N ARG A 145 13.59 20.56 -5.59
CA ARG A 145 14.39 20.39 -6.84
C ARG A 145 15.90 20.52 -6.63
N TRP A 146 16.37 20.31 -5.41
CA TRP A 146 17.77 20.53 -5.03
C TRP A 146 18.74 19.48 -5.58
N ASN A 147 18.26 18.31 -6.04
CA ASN A 147 19.10 17.21 -6.52
C ASN A 147 19.11 17.11 -8.05
N ALA A 148 19.72 18.11 -8.70
CA ALA A 148 19.83 18.13 -10.16
C ALA A 148 20.65 16.95 -10.70
N VAL A 149 21.69 16.52 -9.98
CA VAL A 149 22.59 15.43 -10.39
C VAL A 149 21.84 14.10 -10.50
N ALA A 150 21.05 13.74 -9.49
CA ALA A 150 20.20 12.55 -9.57
C ALA A 150 19.11 12.71 -10.63
N SER A 151 18.49 13.88 -10.73
CA SER A 151 17.39 14.14 -11.68
C SER A 151 17.82 14.00 -13.15
N GLN A 152 19.08 14.25 -13.47
CA GLN A 152 19.63 14.14 -14.83
C GLN A 152 20.20 12.74 -15.13
N SER A 153 20.29 11.85 -14.14
CA SER A 153 20.85 10.51 -14.28
C SER A 153 19.85 9.47 -13.81
N THR A 154 19.20 8.78 -14.75
CA THR A 154 18.20 7.74 -14.45
C THR A 154 18.70 6.70 -13.44
N PRO A 155 19.90 6.12 -13.57
CA PRO A 155 20.39 5.16 -12.57
C PRO A 155 20.55 5.78 -11.18
N LEU A 156 21.04 7.02 -11.09
CA LEU A 156 21.23 7.71 -9.81
C LEU A 156 19.89 8.07 -9.17
N ALA A 157 18.92 8.56 -9.94
CA ALA A 157 17.55 8.81 -9.47
C ALA A 157 16.93 7.55 -8.88
N VAL A 158 17.03 6.41 -9.58
CA VAL A 158 16.52 5.11 -9.13
C VAL A 158 17.14 4.69 -7.80
N VAL A 159 18.46 4.81 -7.66
CA VAL A 159 19.20 4.42 -6.44
C VAL A 159 18.92 5.38 -5.29
N VAL A 160 18.97 6.69 -5.49
CA VAL A 160 18.70 7.70 -4.45
C VAL A 160 17.29 7.55 -3.90
N TRP A 161 16.31 7.35 -4.78
CA TRP A 161 14.92 7.12 -4.39
C TRP A 161 14.75 5.84 -3.56
N TRP A 162 15.35 4.73 -4.02
CA TRP A 162 15.35 3.47 -3.29
C TRP A 162 16.03 3.59 -1.92
N LEU A 163 17.17 4.28 -1.84
CA LEU A 163 17.90 4.53 -0.59
C LEU A 163 17.08 5.37 0.39
N ALA A 164 16.37 6.40 -0.08
CA ALA A 164 15.50 7.20 0.80
C ALA A 164 14.42 6.34 1.46
N LEU A 165 13.74 5.48 0.68
CA LEU A 165 12.76 4.53 1.21
C LEU A 165 13.39 3.48 2.14
N PHE A 166 14.56 2.96 1.79
CA PHE A 166 15.32 2.03 2.62
C PHE A 166 15.64 2.65 3.98
N LEU A 167 16.16 3.89 4.01
CA LEU A 167 16.50 4.61 5.24
C LEU A 167 15.26 4.86 6.11
N ILE A 168 14.14 5.27 5.51
CA ILE A 168 12.86 5.43 6.22
C ILE A 168 12.46 4.09 6.88
N GLY A 169 12.56 2.98 6.15
CA GLY A 169 12.25 1.64 6.67
C GLY A 169 13.17 1.24 7.84
N VAL A 170 14.49 1.37 7.67
CA VAL A 170 15.47 1.05 8.73
C VAL A 170 15.24 1.88 9.98
N ILE A 171 14.97 3.18 9.82
CA ILE A 171 14.65 4.08 10.93
C ILE A 171 13.37 3.62 11.63
N ALA A 172 12.32 3.26 10.89
CA ALA A 172 11.05 2.80 11.47
C ALA A 172 11.09 1.36 12.01
N TRP A 173 12.14 0.59 11.71
CA TRP A 173 12.17 -0.84 12.03
C TRP A 173 12.03 -1.14 13.53
N PRO A 174 12.73 -0.48 14.47
CA PRO A 174 12.51 -0.69 15.91
C PRO A 174 11.07 -0.45 16.39
N ILE A 175 10.34 0.45 15.73
CA ILE A 175 8.92 0.70 15.99
C ILE A 175 8.10 -0.51 15.51
N THR A 176 8.27 -0.94 14.25
CA THR A 176 7.58 -2.15 13.74
C THR A 176 7.91 -3.41 14.52
N PHE A 177 9.16 -3.57 14.96
CA PHE A 177 9.61 -4.70 15.76
C PHE A 177 8.85 -4.80 17.10
N SER A 178 8.43 -3.65 17.63
CA SER A 178 7.62 -3.53 18.84
C SER A 178 6.13 -3.76 18.58
N VAL A 179 5.62 -3.27 17.44
CA VAL A 179 4.19 -3.39 17.07
C VAL A 179 3.86 -4.83 16.65
N PHE A 180 4.67 -5.41 15.78
CA PHE A 180 4.53 -6.74 15.17
C PHE A 180 5.29 -7.83 15.94
N ARG A 181 5.29 -7.76 17.27
CA ARG A 181 5.92 -8.77 18.14
C ARG A 181 5.45 -10.21 17.90
N GLY A 182 4.20 -10.38 17.44
CA GLY A 182 3.63 -11.69 17.12
C GLY A 182 4.01 -12.22 15.74
N PHE A 183 4.69 -11.42 14.91
CA PHE A 183 5.14 -11.85 13.59
C PHE A 183 6.54 -12.45 13.70
N ARG A 184 6.78 -13.50 12.90
CA ARG A 184 8.06 -14.20 12.85
C ARG A 184 9.17 -13.30 12.30
N ASP A 185 8.87 -12.48 11.30
CA ASP A 185 9.80 -11.51 10.69
C ASP A 185 9.80 -10.13 11.38
N ARG A 186 9.03 -9.98 12.47
CA ARG A 186 8.90 -8.74 13.25
C ARG A 186 8.46 -7.52 12.42
N GLY A 187 7.78 -7.75 11.28
CA GLY A 187 7.27 -6.69 10.41
C GLY A 187 8.35 -5.87 9.71
N TYR A 188 9.52 -6.45 9.43
CA TYR A 188 10.63 -5.73 8.80
C TYR A 188 10.25 -5.10 7.45
N LEU A 189 9.60 -5.81 6.54
CA LEU A 189 9.21 -5.22 5.25
C LEU A 189 8.13 -4.14 5.39
N LEU A 190 7.20 -4.33 6.35
CA LEU A 190 6.16 -3.35 6.68
C LEU A 190 6.74 -2.04 7.25
N SER A 191 8.00 -2.05 7.72
CA SER A 191 8.67 -0.86 8.26
C SER A 191 8.78 0.27 7.24
N ARG A 192 8.92 -0.04 5.94
CA ARG A 192 8.97 0.99 4.89
C ARG A 192 7.64 1.72 4.77
N THR A 193 6.54 0.97 4.65
CA THR A 193 5.21 1.57 4.52
C THR A 193 4.79 2.28 5.80
N LEU A 194 5.03 1.68 6.97
CA LEU A 194 4.70 2.32 8.23
C LEU A 194 5.56 3.55 8.48
N GLY A 195 6.86 3.49 8.20
CA GLY A 195 7.79 4.61 8.33
C GLY A 195 7.44 5.76 7.40
N TRP A 196 7.10 5.45 6.15
CA TRP A 196 6.66 6.44 5.17
C TRP A 196 5.34 7.10 5.60
N LEU A 197 4.38 6.32 6.11
CA LEU A 197 3.14 6.84 6.66
C LEU A 197 3.39 7.73 7.89
N LEU A 198 4.21 7.28 8.85
CA LEU A 198 4.48 8.04 10.07
C LEU A 198 5.17 9.37 9.77
N LEU A 199 6.19 9.34 8.93
CA LEU A 199 6.91 10.54 8.51
C LEU A 199 5.96 11.52 7.81
N GLY A 200 5.18 11.03 6.84
CA GLY A 200 4.20 11.86 6.13
C GLY A 200 3.09 12.37 7.01
N TYR A 201 2.51 11.54 7.86
CA TYR A 201 1.43 11.93 8.75
C TYR A 201 1.85 13.07 9.70
N ILE A 202 3.02 12.97 10.33
CA ILE A 202 3.46 14.00 11.28
C ILE A 202 3.73 15.33 10.56
N VAL A 203 4.44 15.32 9.43
CA VAL A 203 4.70 16.55 8.66
C VAL A 203 3.38 17.13 8.12
N TRP A 204 2.49 16.29 7.60
CA TRP A 204 1.17 16.70 7.11
C TRP A 204 0.33 17.34 8.22
N LEU A 205 0.31 16.73 9.41
CA LEU A 205 -0.45 17.24 10.54
C LEU A 205 0.10 18.60 10.99
N LEU A 206 1.43 18.74 11.11
CA LEU A 206 2.07 20.02 11.44
C LEU A 206 1.77 21.11 10.40
N ALA A 207 1.81 20.76 9.11
CA ALA A 207 1.49 21.68 8.02
C ALA A 207 0.00 22.06 7.99
N SER A 208 -0.90 21.12 8.28
CA SER A 208 -2.35 21.33 8.35
C SER A 208 -2.75 22.19 9.55
N LEU A 209 -2.07 22.04 10.68
CA LEU A 209 -2.28 22.85 11.88
C LEU A 209 -1.55 24.21 11.82
N ARG A 210 -0.82 24.49 10.74
CA ARG A 210 0.02 25.69 10.56
C ARG A 210 1.09 25.90 11.67
N VAL A 211 1.47 24.84 12.38
CA VAL A 211 2.58 24.84 13.36
C VAL A 211 3.92 24.56 12.66
N GLY A 212 3.87 23.90 11.50
CA GLY A 212 5.00 23.70 10.62
C GLY A 212 4.64 23.93 9.16
N GLN A 213 5.59 23.64 8.27
CA GLN A 213 5.42 23.75 6.84
C GLN A 213 5.73 22.42 6.14
N ASN A 214 5.15 22.23 4.97
CA ASN A 214 5.49 21.15 4.04
C ASN A 214 6.83 21.46 3.35
N SER A 215 7.91 21.42 4.12
CA SER A 215 9.27 21.75 3.67
C SER A 215 10.30 20.75 4.19
N LEU A 216 11.41 20.62 3.47
CA LEU A 216 12.51 19.71 3.73
C LEU A 216 13.06 19.83 5.16
N PRO A 217 13.24 21.02 5.77
CA PRO A 217 13.69 21.12 7.15
C PRO A 217 12.75 20.42 8.15
N TYR A 218 11.44 20.54 7.97
CA TYR A 218 10.44 19.89 8.83
C TYR A 218 10.39 18.37 8.57
N ILE A 219 10.58 17.94 7.32
CA ILE A 219 10.72 16.51 6.99
C ILE A 219 11.95 15.92 7.69
N LEU A 220 13.12 16.58 7.61
CA LEU A 220 14.35 16.12 8.24
C LEU A 220 14.26 16.14 9.77
N ALA A 221 13.67 17.19 10.36
CA ALA A 221 13.45 17.28 11.80
C ALA A 221 12.50 16.16 12.31
N THR A 222 11.44 15.88 11.56
CA THR A 222 10.51 14.79 11.87
C THR A 222 11.21 13.43 11.76
N LEU A 223 11.99 13.22 10.68
CA LEU A 223 12.77 11.99 10.49
C LEU A 223 13.78 11.79 11.64
N ALA A 224 14.45 12.85 12.08
CA ALA A 224 15.34 12.82 13.23
C ALA A 224 14.59 12.49 14.54
N GLY A 225 13.38 13.03 14.73
CA GLY A 225 12.52 12.68 15.86
C GLY A 225 12.10 11.21 15.87
N ILE A 226 11.70 10.66 14.72
CA ILE A 226 11.40 9.22 14.56
C ILE A 226 12.66 8.39 14.82
N ALA A 227 13.82 8.82 14.31
CA ALA A 227 15.10 8.15 14.55
C ALA A 227 15.48 8.14 16.04
N LEU A 228 15.22 9.21 16.78
CA LEU A 228 15.44 9.26 18.22
C LEU A 228 14.54 8.27 18.97
N VAL A 229 13.24 8.24 18.68
CA VAL A 229 12.30 7.27 19.27
C VAL A 229 12.75 5.84 18.96
N SER A 230 13.16 5.59 17.72
CA SER A 230 13.61 4.28 17.25
C SER A 230 14.93 3.86 17.87
N LEU A 231 15.86 4.80 18.11
CA LEU A 231 17.10 4.58 18.85
C LEU A 231 16.82 4.20 20.31
N LEU A 232 15.87 4.87 20.97
CA LEU A 232 15.47 4.54 22.34
C LEU A 232 14.83 3.14 22.43
N LEU A 233 13.99 2.78 21.46
CA LEU A 233 13.39 1.44 21.37
C LEU A 233 14.45 0.37 21.08
N TRP A 234 15.38 0.64 20.15
CA TRP A 234 16.49 -0.24 19.85
C TRP A 234 17.38 -0.46 21.07
N ARG A 235 17.75 0.60 21.82
CA ARG A 235 18.53 0.46 23.07
C ARG A 235 17.84 -0.46 24.08
N ARG A 236 16.52 -0.32 24.23
CA ARG A 236 15.71 -1.18 25.13
C ARG A 236 15.58 -2.62 24.64
N GLN A 237 15.67 -2.86 23.33
CA GLN A 237 15.41 -4.17 22.71
C GLN A 237 16.65 -4.76 22.02
N ARG A 238 17.85 -4.24 22.31
CA ARG A 238 19.09 -4.56 21.59
C ARG A 238 19.38 -6.06 21.52
N SER A 239 19.18 -6.75 22.64
CA SER A 239 19.43 -8.19 22.76
C SER A 239 18.44 -9.00 21.92
N GLN A 240 17.16 -8.62 21.94
CA GLN A 240 16.09 -9.26 21.17
C GLN A 240 16.28 -9.04 19.67
N MET A 241 16.66 -7.83 19.25
CA MET A 241 16.91 -7.52 17.84
C MET A 241 18.18 -8.22 17.33
N ALA A 242 19.25 -8.28 18.14
CA ALA A 242 20.47 -9.02 17.78
C ALA A 242 20.21 -10.54 17.66
N ALA A 243 19.43 -11.11 18.58
CA ALA A 243 19.00 -12.51 18.51
C ALA A 243 18.15 -12.77 17.26
N PHE A 244 17.18 -11.89 16.97
CA PHE A 244 16.37 -11.95 15.75
C PHE A 244 17.24 -11.90 14.49
N TRP A 245 18.21 -10.98 14.42
CA TRP A 245 19.10 -10.86 13.27
C TRP A 245 19.89 -12.16 13.03
N ARG A 246 20.46 -12.75 14.09
CA ARG A 246 21.17 -14.03 13.95
C ARG A 246 20.24 -15.16 13.47
N ALA A 247 19.00 -15.19 13.95
CA ALA A 247 18.06 -16.26 13.69
C ALA A 247 17.32 -16.15 12.35
N GLU A 248 17.03 -14.95 11.87
CA GLU A 248 16.10 -14.71 10.73
C GLU A 248 16.67 -13.74 9.67
N ARG A 249 17.97 -13.39 9.68
CA ARG A 249 18.60 -12.54 8.65
C ARG A 249 18.35 -13.01 7.22
N HIS A 250 18.25 -14.31 6.95
CA HIS A 250 17.98 -14.83 5.62
C HIS A 250 16.58 -14.45 5.14
N VAL A 251 15.57 -14.36 6.02
CA VAL A 251 14.22 -13.90 5.65
C VAL A 251 14.25 -12.42 5.33
N VAL A 252 14.98 -11.63 6.12
CA VAL A 252 15.19 -10.20 5.89
C VAL A 252 15.85 -9.99 4.52
N LEU A 253 16.99 -10.63 4.27
CA LEU A 253 17.73 -10.51 3.00
C LEU A 253 16.93 -11.01 1.80
N PHE A 254 16.19 -12.10 1.96
CA PHE A 254 15.30 -12.61 0.92
C PHE A 254 14.16 -11.62 0.62
N GLY A 255 13.54 -11.06 1.66
CA GLY A 255 12.52 -10.03 1.54
C GLY A 255 13.03 -8.76 0.85
N GLU A 256 14.26 -8.33 1.18
CA GLU A 256 14.95 -7.24 0.48
C GLU A 256 15.16 -7.56 -1.01
N GLY A 257 15.56 -8.79 -1.33
CA GLY A 257 15.69 -9.26 -2.70
C GLY A 257 14.36 -9.24 -3.46
N VAL A 258 13.27 -9.69 -2.82
CA VAL A 258 11.91 -9.64 -3.39
C VAL A 258 11.47 -8.20 -3.65
N PHE A 259 11.68 -7.30 -2.68
CA PHE A 259 11.34 -5.88 -2.82
C PHE A 259 12.16 -5.22 -3.94
N ALA A 260 13.48 -5.43 -3.96
CA ALA A 260 14.37 -4.86 -4.96
C ALA A 260 14.06 -5.39 -6.37
N ALA A 261 13.79 -6.69 -6.50
CA ALA A 261 13.38 -7.28 -7.77
C ALA A 261 12.07 -6.69 -8.28
N ALA A 262 11.06 -6.54 -7.41
CA ALA A 262 9.78 -5.92 -7.76
C ALA A 262 9.94 -4.45 -8.18
N TYR A 263 10.74 -3.69 -7.43
CA TYR A 263 11.04 -2.29 -7.74
C TYR A 263 11.75 -2.14 -9.08
N LEU A 264 12.84 -2.89 -9.30
CA LEU A 264 13.63 -2.81 -10.53
C LEU A 264 12.84 -3.30 -11.74
N LEU A 265 12.06 -4.38 -11.61
CA LEU A 265 11.16 -4.87 -12.66
C LEU A 265 10.23 -3.75 -13.14
N PHE A 266 9.63 -3.01 -12.20
CA PHE A 266 8.70 -1.95 -12.55
C PHE A 266 9.39 -0.68 -13.05
N VAL A 267 10.61 -0.40 -12.59
CA VAL A 267 11.47 0.64 -13.18
C VAL A 267 11.75 0.32 -14.64
N VAL A 268 12.06 -0.94 -14.99
CA VAL A 268 12.26 -1.36 -16.38
C VAL A 268 11.01 -1.11 -17.23
N PHE A 269 9.81 -1.45 -16.70
CA PHE A 269 8.56 -1.13 -17.39
C PHE A 269 8.36 0.37 -17.60
N ARG A 270 8.67 1.21 -16.61
CA ARG A 270 8.59 2.67 -16.76
C ARG A 270 9.66 3.25 -17.68
N ILE A 271 10.83 2.65 -17.79
CA ILE A 271 11.84 3.07 -18.77
C ILE A 271 11.37 2.76 -20.21
N ALA A 272 10.65 1.65 -20.40
CA ALA A 272 10.10 1.28 -21.71
C ALA A 272 8.96 2.21 -22.17
N ASN A 273 8.21 2.78 -21.23
CA ASN A 273 7.16 3.76 -21.52
C ASN A 273 7.11 4.84 -20.42
N PRO A 274 8.01 5.84 -20.44
CA PRO A 274 8.13 6.86 -19.39
C PRO A 274 7.08 7.96 -19.47
N ASP A 275 6.29 7.98 -20.54
CA ASP A 275 5.37 9.07 -20.82
C ASP A 275 4.29 9.17 -19.75
N ILE A 276 4.04 10.43 -19.35
CA ILE A 276 2.94 10.86 -18.46
C ILE A 276 1.72 11.21 -19.31
N TRP A 277 1.82 11.08 -20.64
CA TRP A 277 0.78 11.32 -21.61
C TRP A 277 0.46 10.07 -22.41
N GLN A 278 -0.80 10.02 -22.86
CA GLN A 278 -1.32 8.99 -23.72
C GLN A 278 -1.94 9.71 -24.94
N PRO A 279 -1.41 9.53 -26.17
CA PRO A 279 -1.76 10.39 -27.30
C PRO A 279 -3.20 10.29 -27.81
N TRP A 280 -3.88 9.15 -27.66
CA TRP A 280 -5.16 8.88 -28.31
C TRP A 280 -6.38 8.87 -27.38
N GLN A 281 -6.18 8.76 -26.06
CA GLN A 281 -7.26 8.70 -25.07
C GLN A 281 -7.12 9.78 -23.99
N GLY A 282 -6.00 10.51 -23.98
CA GLY A 282 -5.63 11.34 -22.85
C GLY A 282 -5.48 10.52 -21.57
N GLY A 283 -5.47 11.16 -20.41
CA GLY A 283 -5.46 10.42 -19.15
C GLY A 283 -5.40 11.31 -17.90
N GLU A 284 -5.78 10.72 -16.78
CA GLU A 284 -5.82 11.38 -15.46
C GLU A 284 -4.43 11.75 -14.94
N LYS A 285 -3.36 11.19 -15.52
CA LYS A 285 -1.97 11.47 -15.15
C LYS A 285 -1.61 12.97 -15.16
N PHE A 286 -2.20 13.76 -16.04
CA PHE A 286 -2.00 15.22 -16.04
C PHE A 286 -2.64 15.89 -14.83
N MET A 287 -3.85 15.46 -14.46
CA MET A 287 -4.52 15.91 -13.25
C MET A 287 -3.68 15.56 -12.01
N GLU A 288 -3.23 14.32 -11.90
CA GLU A 288 -2.40 13.84 -10.80
C GLU A 288 -1.05 14.56 -10.73
N PHE A 289 -0.40 14.78 -11.87
CA PHE A 289 0.84 15.53 -11.95
C PHE A 289 0.64 16.99 -11.53
N ALA A 290 -0.49 17.61 -11.91
CA ALA A 290 -0.84 18.96 -11.46
C ALA A 290 -1.08 18.99 -9.95
N PHE A 291 -1.85 18.06 -9.39
CA PHE A 291 -2.06 17.92 -7.95
C PHE A 291 -0.74 17.71 -7.19
N LEU A 292 0.13 16.83 -7.70
CA LEU A 292 1.44 16.59 -7.11
C LEU A 292 2.29 17.86 -7.08
N ASN A 293 2.36 18.62 -8.17
CA ASN A 293 3.10 19.88 -8.21
C ASN A 293 2.48 20.97 -7.34
N ALA A 294 1.14 21.03 -7.23
CA ALA A 294 0.46 21.93 -6.31
C ALA A 294 0.83 21.62 -4.86
N ILE A 295 0.77 20.34 -4.45
CA ILE A 295 1.16 19.88 -3.12
C ILE A 295 2.63 20.19 -2.81
N LEU A 296 3.54 20.01 -3.77
CA LEU A 296 4.96 20.31 -3.59
C LEU A 296 5.23 21.79 -3.29
N ARG A 297 4.40 22.67 -3.82
CA ARG A 297 4.52 24.13 -3.70
C ARG A 297 3.77 24.69 -2.49
N SER A 298 2.69 24.06 -2.06
CA SER A 298 1.93 24.50 -0.89
C SER A 298 2.69 24.27 0.41
N ALA A 299 2.91 25.34 1.19
CA ALA A 299 3.51 25.25 2.52
C ALA A 299 2.56 24.66 3.58
N HIS A 300 1.27 24.91 3.43
CA HIS A 300 0.22 24.46 4.35
C HIS A 300 -0.80 23.58 3.63
N MET A 301 -1.61 22.86 4.41
CA MET A 301 -2.65 21.97 3.91
C MET A 301 -4.03 22.46 4.39
N PRO A 302 -5.10 22.31 3.59
CA PRO A 302 -5.15 21.68 2.27
C PRO A 302 -4.35 22.45 1.19
N PRO A 303 -3.82 21.75 0.16
CA PRO A 303 -3.02 22.37 -0.90
C PRO A 303 -3.88 23.24 -1.82
N ILE A 304 -3.24 24.17 -2.53
CA ILE A 304 -3.88 25.01 -3.54
C ILE A 304 -4.41 24.15 -4.69
N ASP A 305 -5.55 24.53 -5.26
CA ASP A 305 -6.09 23.81 -6.41
C ASP A 305 -5.51 24.37 -7.73
N PRO A 306 -4.85 23.54 -8.56
CA PRO A 306 -4.33 23.99 -9.86
C PRO A 306 -5.43 24.30 -10.88
N TYR A 307 -6.67 23.84 -10.66
CA TYR A 307 -7.82 24.03 -11.54
C TYR A 307 -8.87 24.98 -10.97
N PHE A 308 -8.79 25.32 -9.68
CA PHE A 308 -9.71 26.26 -9.02
C PHE A 308 -8.94 27.42 -8.37
N ALA A 309 -8.75 28.50 -9.16
CA ALA A 309 -7.98 29.67 -8.75
C ALA A 309 -8.59 30.32 -7.48
N GLY A 310 -7.74 30.60 -6.49
CA GLY A 310 -8.18 31.12 -5.20
C GLY A 310 -8.80 30.07 -4.27
N GLY A 311 -8.78 28.78 -4.66
CA GLY A 311 -9.30 27.69 -3.86
C GLY A 311 -8.30 26.59 -3.52
N THR A 312 -8.81 25.58 -2.81
CA THR A 312 -8.07 24.43 -2.30
C THR A 312 -8.58 23.14 -2.92
N ILE A 313 -7.68 22.15 -3.04
CA ILE A 313 -8.03 20.86 -3.66
C ILE A 313 -9.13 20.16 -2.85
N ASN A 314 -10.28 19.95 -3.48
CA ASN A 314 -11.36 19.13 -2.94
C ASN A 314 -11.29 17.67 -3.44
N TYR A 315 -10.19 17.01 -3.13
CA TYR A 315 -9.89 15.64 -3.56
C TYR A 315 -9.11 14.89 -2.48
N TYR A 316 -9.04 13.57 -2.57
CA TYR A 316 -8.31 12.71 -1.64
C TYR A 316 -6.78 12.75 -1.92
N TYR A 317 -6.19 13.90 -1.62
CA TYR A 317 -4.82 14.25 -1.99
C TYR A 317 -3.73 13.60 -1.12
N PHE A 318 -4.07 12.93 0.00
CA PHE A 318 -3.07 12.47 0.97
C PHE A 318 -2.08 11.46 0.37
N GLY A 319 -2.53 10.61 -0.54
CA GLY A 319 -1.64 9.68 -1.27
C GLY A 319 -0.59 10.42 -2.09
N HIS A 320 -1.01 11.44 -2.84
CA HIS A 320 -0.13 12.33 -3.59
C HIS A 320 0.81 13.11 -2.68
N TYR A 321 0.34 13.50 -1.49
CA TYR A 321 1.18 14.14 -0.47
C TYR A 321 2.31 13.23 -0.01
N LEU A 322 2.05 11.95 0.25
CA LEU A 322 3.10 11.00 0.63
C LEU A 322 4.16 10.84 -0.46
N VAL A 323 3.75 10.85 -1.75
CA VAL A 323 4.69 10.86 -2.88
C VAL A 323 5.48 12.17 -2.92
N GLY A 324 4.81 13.31 -2.76
CA GLY A 324 5.45 14.63 -2.69
C GLY A 324 6.48 14.75 -1.57
N LEU A 325 6.28 14.07 -0.45
CA LEU A 325 7.25 14.00 0.63
C LEU A 325 8.56 13.34 0.20
N LEU A 326 8.49 12.22 -0.55
CA LEU A 326 9.70 11.55 -1.07
C LEU A 326 10.41 12.43 -2.10
N ILE A 327 9.67 13.18 -2.91
CA ILE A 327 10.22 14.16 -3.85
C ILE A 327 11.00 15.24 -3.11
N LYS A 328 10.42 15.85 -2.07
CA LYS A 328 11.11 16.84 -1.23
C LYS A 328 12.36 16.25 -0.57
N LEU A 329 12.23 15.05 0.00
CA LEU A 329 13.33 14.36 0.70
C LEU A 329 14.48 13.96 -0.22
N THR A 330 14.23 13.66 -1.50
CA THR A 330 15.27 13.24 -2.46
C THR A 330 15.76 14.37 -3.36
N GLY A 331 14.96 15.43 -3.50
CA GLY A 331 15.21 16.56 -4.39
C GLY A 331 15.10 16.24 -5.89
N ILE A 332 14.60 15.04 -6.24
CA ILE A 332 14.45 14.59 -7.63
C ILE A 332 13.28 15.34 -8.27
N TRP A 333 13.47 15.85 -9.50
CA TRP A 333 12.42 16.59 -10.20
C TRP A 333 11.13 15.77 -10.35
N SER A 334 9.98 16.42 -10.18
CA SER A 334 8.66 15.77 -10.19
C SER A 334 8.41 14.98 -11.48
N SER A 335 8.91 15.43 -12.63
CA SER A 335 8.80 14.73 -13.92
C SER A 335 9.49 13.35 -13.94
N VAL A 336 10.59 13.19 -13.19
CA VAL A 336 11.30 11.91 -13.03
C VAL A 336 10.71 11.12 -11.87
N ALA A 337 10.44 11.79 -10.75
CA ALA A 337 9.95 11.13 -9.55
C ALA A 337 8.55 10.52 -9.69
N PHE A 338 7.67 11.10 -10.52
CA PHE A 338 6.37 10.50 -10.84
C PHE A 338 6.54 9.07 -11.36
N ASN A 339 7.56 8.85 -12.21
CA ASN A 339 7.92 7.55 -12.76
C ASN A 339 8.58 6.59 -11.76
N LEU A 340 9.07 7.08 -10.62
CA LEU A 340 9.63 6.27 -9.53
C LEU A 340 8.60 5.95 -8.44
N ALA A 341 7.56 6.78 -8.32
CA ALA A 341 6.46 6.58 -7.40
C ALA A 341 5.64 5.33 -7.75
N VAL A 342 5.37 5.08 -9.04
CA VAL A 342 4.63 3.87 -9.46
C VAL A 342 5.37 2.57 -9.08
N PRO A 343 6.67 2.38 -9.42
CA PRO A 343 7.46 1.25 -8.94
C PRO A 343 7.52 1.13 -7.42
N THR A 344 7.48 2.24 -6.69
CA THR A 344 7.46 2.25 -5.23
C THR A 344 6.18 1.63 -4.68
N VAL A 345 5.02 2.06 -5.16
CA VAL A 345 3.73 1.52 -4.72
C VAL A 345 3.63 0.04 -5.07
N PHE A 346 4.09 -0.37 -6.25
CA PHE A 346 4.17 -1.79 -6.64
C PHE A 346 5.09 -2.60 -5.70
N ALA A 347 6.32 -2.15 -5.46
CA ALA A 347 7.29 -2.86 -4.63
C ALA A 347 6.84 -2.95 -3.16
N LEU A 348 6.25 -1.88 -2.62
CA LEU A 348 5.66 -1.90 -1.27
C LEU A 348 4.47 -2.85 -1.19
N THR A 349 3.64 -2.94 -2.23
CA THR A 349 2.54 -3.90 -2.30
C THR A 349 3.08 -5.33 -2.26
N VAL A 350 4.02 -5.67 -3.13
CA VAL A 350 4.66 -7.00 -3.19
C VAL A 350 5.32 -7.35 -1.84
N GLY A 351 6.12 -6.43 -1.28
CA GLY A 351 6.82 -6.64 -0.01
C GLY A 351 5.88 -6.82 1.19
N ASN A 352 4.83 -6.00 1.29
CA ASN A 352 3.86 -6.07 2.38
C ASN A 352 3.01 -7.35 2.30
N VAL A 353 2.57 -7.73 1.09
CA VAL A 353 1.79 -8.95 0.89
C VAL A 353 2.65 -10.18 1.16
N PHE A 354 3.91 -10.18 0.70
CA PHE A 354 4.87 -11.23 1.01
C PHE A 354 5.03 -11.40 2.53
N CYS A 355 5.25 -10.30 3.26
CA CYS A 355 5.33 -10.30 4.73
C CYS A 355 4.08 -10.91 5.38
N LEU A 356 2.89 -10.47 4.94
CA LEU A 356 1.62 -10.96 5.49
C LEU A 356 1.42 -12.45 5.20
N GLY A 357 1.64 -12.89 3.96
CA GLY A 357 1.52 -14.29 3.54
C GLY A 357 2.52 -15.21 4.24
N TYR A 358 3.77 -14.77 4.38
CA TYR A 358 4.81 -15.49 5.12
C TYR A 358 4.42 -15.71 6.60
N ASN A 359 3.91 -14.66 7.26
CA ASN A 359 3.50 -14.74 8.65
C ASN A 359 2.22 -15.54 8.85
N LEU A 360 1.28 -15.50 7.91
CA LEU A 360 0.07 -16.31 7.94
C LEU A 360 0.42 -17.80 7.86
N ALA A 361 1.29 -18.19 6.92
CA ALA A 361 1.75 -19.57 6.75
C ALA A 361 2.55 -20.06 7.97
N SER A 362 3.44 -19.22 8.49
CA SER A 362 4.25 -19.53 9.67
C SER A 362 3.40 -19.66 10.94
N GLY A 363 2.40 -18.80 11.11
CA GLY A 363 1.52 -18.79 12.29
C GLY A 363 0.52 -19.95 12.33
N LEU A 364 0.06 -20.44 11.17
CA LEU A 364 -0.83 -21.61 11.08
C LEU A 364 -0.09 -22.93 11.39
N ARG A 365 1.17 -23.06 10.98
CA ARG A 365 1.98 -24.28 11.18
C ARG A 365 2.44 -24.44 12.62
N GLY A 366 2.90 -23.38 13.27
CA GLY A 366 3.30 -23.44 14.68
C GLY A 366 2.16 -23.95 15.59
N ARG A 367 0.90 -23.74 15.22
CA ARG A 367 -0.27 -24.30 15.94
C ARG A 367 -0.52 -25.78 15.67
N ARG A 368 -0.35 -26.24 14.42
CA ARG A 368 -0.50 -27.66 14.07
C ARG A 368 0.59 -28.50 14.74
N GLU A 369 1.81 -27.98 14.82
CA GLU A 369 2.92 -28.63 15.55
C GLU A 369 2.66 -28.67 17.06
N LEU A 370 2.20 -27.56 17.68
CA LEU A 370 1.80 -27.54 19.10
C LEU A 370 0.64 -28.49 19.43
N GLN A 371 -0.29 -28.69 18.50
CA GLN A 371 -1.39 -29.65 18.66
C GLN A 371 -0.93 -31.09 18.46
N ALA A 372 -0.02 -31.34 17.50
CA ALA A 372 0.55 -32.66 17.24
C ALA A 372 1.48 -33.14 18.37
N THR A 373 2.16 -32.22 19.07
CA THR A 373 2.99 -32.56 20.25
C THR A 373 2.22 -32.56 21.58
N GLY A 374 0.88 -32.51 21.54
CA GLY A 374 0.05 -32.52 22.75
C GLY A 374 0.31 -31.35 23.71
N GLY A 375 0.78 -30.20 23.18
CA GLY A 375 1.14 -29.04 23.99
C GLY A 375 2.49 -29.13 24.72
N LYS A 376 3.28 -30.20 24.54
CA LYS A 376 4.61 -30.32 25.13
C LYS A 376 5.67 -29.78 24.18
N LEU A 377 5.92 -28.48 24.26
CA LEU A 377 7.18 -27.87 23.81
C LEU A 377 7.63 -26.91 24.91
N TYR A 378 8.62 -27.36 25.68
CA TYR A 378 9.31 -26.67 26.77
C TYR A 378 8.43 -26.24 27.96
N GLU A 379 8.15 -27.19 28.87
CA GLU A 379 8.30 -26.85 30.28
C GLU A 379 9.79 -26.55 30.51
N VAL A 380 10.11 -25.31 30.87
CA VAL A 380 11.32 -25.07 31.66
C VAL A 380 11.18 -26.00 32.86
N PRO A 381 12.18 -26.84 33.20
CA PRO A 381 12.07 -27.67 34.38
C PRO A 381 11.77 -26.75 35.56
N GLU A 382 10.61 -26.90 36.18
CA GLU A 382 10.47 -26.50 37.57
C GLU A 382 11.58 -27.25 38.29
N ARG A 383 12.59 -26.52 38.78
CA ARG A 383 13.53 -27.07 39.75
C ARG A 383 12.70 -27.44 40.98
N SER A 384 12.21 -28.68 40.99
CA SER A 384 11.80 -29.36 42.19
C SER A 384 13.01 -29.44 43.13
N GLY A 385 12.86 -28.86 44.32
CA GLY A 385 13.72 -29.14 45.47
C GLY A 385 15.14 -28.61 45.39
N VAL A 386 15.34 -27.36 45.80
CA VAL A 386 16.57 -27.00 46.51
C VAL A 386 16.18 -26.88 47.98
N GLU A 387 16.40 -27.95 48.74
CA GLU A 387 16.52 -27.82 50.19
C GLU A 387 17.73 -26.95 50.48
N VAL A 388 17.51 -25.90 51.26
CA VAL A 388 18.56 -25.03 51.79
C VAL A 388 18.91 -25.58 53.16
N GLU A 389 20.02 -26.32 53.24
CA GLU A 389 20.72 -26.57 54.50
C GLU A 389 22.11 -25.93 54.39
N ASP A 390 22.43 -25.07 55.35
CA ASP A 390 23.74 -24.44 55.58
C ASP A 390 24.40 -23.60 54.46
N GLY A 391 23.62 -22.70 53.85
CA GLY A 391 24.08 -21.34 53.52
C GLY A 391 25.30 -21.15 52.59
N ARG A 392 25.76 -22.18 51.87
CA ARG A 392 26.83 -22.06 50.87
C ARG A 392 26.55 -22.94 49.65
N PRO A 393 26.51 -22.40 48.42
CA PRO A 393 26.36 -23.22 47.22
C PRO A 393 27.68 -23.94 46.90
N GLN A 394 27.64 -25.28 46.82
CA GLN A 394 28.70 -26.06 46.16
C GLN A 394 28.49 -26.03 44.65
N ILE A 395 29.56 -25.72 43.91
CA ILE A 395 29.61 -25.78 42.44
C ILE A 395 30.27 -27.11 42.06
N ASP A 396 29.55 -27.95 41.30
CA ASP A 396 30.09 -29.17 40.69
C ASP A 396 31.13 -28.79 39.60
N PRO A 397 32.41 -29.20 39.73
CA PRO A 397 33.46 -28.82 38.78
C PRO A 397 33.37 -29.50 37.40
N ARG A 398 32.35 -30.34 37.13
CA ARG A 398 32.23 -31.08 35.86
C ARG A 398 31.25 -30.49 34.86
N LEU A 399 30.58 -29.39 35.17
CA LEU A 399 29.68 -28.68 34.25
C LEU A 399 30.42 -27.55 33.52
N PRO A 400 30.24 -27.37 32.20
CA PRO A 400 30.83 -26.25 31.49
C PRO A 400 30.27 -24.93 32.03
N LEU A 401 31.16 -24.10 32.57
CA LEU A 401 30.85 -22.75 33.05
C LEU A 401 30.37 -21.88 31.88
N ASP A 402 29.10 -21.50 31.91
CA ASP A 402 28.49 -20.53 31.01
C ASP A 402 29.02 -19.12 31.35
N PRO A 403 29.62 -18.35 30.41
CA PRO A 403 30.33 -17.09 30.71
C PRO A 403 29.39 -15.89 31.00
N TRP A 404 28.18 -16.15 31.50
CA TRP A 404 27.15 -15.14 31.73
C TRP A 404 26.94 -14.84 33.21
N LEU A 405 27.99 -14.45 33.92
CA LEU A 405 27.89 -13.89 35.27
C LEU A 405 29.09 -12.97 35.56
N SER A 406 29.03 -11.71 35.10
CA SER A 406 29.59 -10.56 35.82
C SER A 406 29.25 -9.24 35.12
N ASP A 407 28.49 -8.40 35.83
CA ASP A 407 28.60 -6.94 35.95
C ASP A 407 27.25 -6.22 35.88
N GLY A 408 26.49 -6.41 36.96
CA GLY A 408 25.54 -5.42 37.47
C GLY A 408 26.16 -4.80 38.72
N THR A 409 26.62 -3.56 38.56
CA THR A 409 27.08 -2.64 39.61
C THR A 409 26.28 -2.73 40.92
N LEU A 410 26.95 -3.10 42.01
CA LEU A 410 26.54 -2.78 43.38
C LEU A 410 27.45 -1.66 43.92
N PRO A 411 26.94 -0.73 44.74
CA PRO A 411 27.70 0.43 45.20
C PRO A 411 28.78 0.04 46.20
N ALA A 412 29.95 0.66 46.05
CA ALA A 412 31.12 0.46 46.89
C ALA A 412 30.89 0.91 48.33
N ALA A 413 31.22 0.03 49.28
CA ALA A 413 31.59 0.37 50.63
C ALA A 413 32.93 -0.32 50.94
N GLY A 414 33.95 0.48 51.28
CA GLY A 414 34.97 0.15 52.28
C GLY A 414 36.10 -0.84 51.94
N ASN A 415 37.32 -0.27 51.93
CA ASN A 415 38.58 -0.82 52.44
C ASN A 415 39.45 -1.81 51.63
N GLU A 416 40.60 -1.25 51.23
CA GLU A 416 41.99 -1.66 51.56
C GLU A 416 42.65 -2.89 50.90
N SER A 417 43.67 -2.54 50.09
CA SER A 417 45.07 -3.02 50.17
C SER A 417 45.60 -4.09 49.20
N ALA A 418 46.58 -3.63 48.40
CA ALA A 418 47.90 -4.21 48.09
C ALA A 418 48.05 -5.42 47.13
N GLY A 419 48.86 -5.20 46.07
CA GLY A 419 49.92 -6.16 45.68
C GLY A 419 49.83 -6.81 44.30
N GLU A 420 50.45 -6.20 43.29
CA GLU A 420 51.01 -6.85 42.08
C GLU A 420 52.40 -7.49 42.40
N PRO A 421 53.13 -8.17 41.46
CA PRO A 421 52.74 -8.99 40.29
C PRO A 421 53.60 -10.29 40.14
N GLY A 422 53.32 -11.15 39.14
CA GLY A 422 54.29 -12.16 38.67
C GLY A 422 53.79 -13.24 37.70
N SER A 423 54.22 -13.15 36.44
CA SER A 423 54.31 -14.20 35.39
C SER A 423 55.82 -14.52 35.22
N PRO A 424 56.33 -15.72 34.79
CA PRO A 424 56.11 -16.30 33.43
C PRO A 424 56.22 -17.83 33.18
N TRP A 425 55.75 -18.22 31.97
CA TRP A 425 56.18 -19.26 30.98
C TRP A 425 56.67 -20.67 31.39
N THR A 426 56.13 -21.75 30.77
CA THR A 426 56.74 -22.61 29.70
C THR A 426 56.06 -24.00 29.54
N ASP A 427 55.88 -24.45 28.27
CA ASP A 427 56.03 -25.81 27.65
C ASP A 427 55.50 -27.10 28.32
N ALA A 428 55.23 -28.24 27.67
CA ALA A 428 54.96 -28.68 26.30
C ALA A 428 54.69 -30.22 26.37
N SER A 429 53.99 -30.75 25.35
CA SER A 429 54.19 -32.07 24.71
C SER A 429 53.70 -33.42 25.30
N HIS A 430 53.34 -34.30 24.33
CA HIS A 430 53.20 -35.79 24.34
C HIS A 430 51.79 -36.39 24.62
N LEU A 431 51.27 -37.45 23.96
CA LEU A 431 51.68 -38.36 22.87
C LEU A 431 50.48 -39.26 22.48
N THR A 432 50.16 -39.33 21.19
CA THR A 432 49.89 -40.52 20.32
C THR A 432 48.89 -41.65 20.65
N ALA A 433 48.22 -42.05 19.56
CA ALA A 433 47.29 -43.17 19.36
C ALA A 433 47.96 -44.54 19.18
N ALA A 434 47.17 -45.61 19.35
CA ALA A 434 47.31 -46.89 18.65
C ALA A 434 45.99 -47.68 18.65
N GLU A 435 45.62 -48.19 17.47
CA GLU A 435 44.58 -49.18 17.18
C GLU A 435 45.00 -50.58 17.67
N GLU A 436 44.04 -51.48 17.93
CA GLU A 436 44.03 -52.86 17.36
C GLU A 436 42.81 -53.71 17.81
N THR A 437 42.17 -54.32 16.79
CA THR A 437 41.60 -55.68 16.70
C THR A 437 40.44 -56.17 17.59
N ALA A 438 39.36 -56.61 16.90
CA ALA A 438 38.40 -57.63 17.33
C ALA A 438 38.93 -59.06 17.01
N PRO A 439 38.41 -60.15 17.60
CA PRO A 439 37.20 -60.79 17.03
C PRO A 439 36.22 -61.49 18.01
N ASP A 440 34.95 -61.45 17.58
CA ASP A 440 33.85 -62.43 17.64
C ASP A 440 33.91 -63.72 18.50
N ALA A 441 32.89 -63.92 19.35
CA ALA A 441 32.20 -65.21 19.62
C ALA A 441 31.07 -65.02 20.65
N GLY A 442 29.86 -65.48 20.34
CA GLY A 442 28.64 -65.25 21.13
C GLY A 442 28.44 -66.12 22.36
N GLN A 443 27.48 -65.71 23.20
CA GLN A 443 26.66 -66.56 24.06
C GLN A 443 25.44 -65.78 24.60
N GLU A 444 24.26 -66.36 24.41
CA GLU A 444 23.01 -65.99 25.10
C GLU A 444 23.15 -66.20 26.61
N THR A 445 22.80 -65.19 27.41
CA THR A 445 22.15 -65.38 28.72
C THR A 445 21.27 -64.18 29.03
N ASP A 446 19.97 -64.43 29.22
CA ASP A 446 19.00 -63.56 29.90
C ASP A 446 19.55 -63.08 31.25
N LYS A 447 19.52 -61.76 31.49
CA LYS A 447 19.36 -61.18 32.83
C LYS A 447 18.71 -59.79 32.75
N ASP A 448 17.69 -59.65 33.57
CA ASP A 448 16.89 -58.46 33.82
C ASP A 448 17.68 -57.23 34.30
N GLU A 449 17.00 -56.10 34.16
CA GLU A 449 17.12 -54.83 34.89
C GLU A 449 18.05 -53.73 34.34
N TRP A 450 17.48 -52.51 34.39
CA TRP A 450 18.06 -51.18 34.17
C TRP A 450 18.12 -50.69 32.72
N GLY A 451 16.97 -50.21 32.24
CA GLY A 451 16.88 -49.42 31.02
C GLY A 451 17.76 -48.18 31.09
N GLU A 452 18.72 -48.11 30.17
CA GLU A 452 19.52 -46.92 29.92
C GLU A 452 18.61 -45.75 29.50
N PRO A 453 18.89 -44.52 29.95
CA PRO A 453 18.14 -43.36 29.50
C PRO A 453 18.45 -43.15 28.02
N SER A 454 17.45 -43.39 27.18
CA SER A 454 17.43 -43.02 25.77
C SER A 454 17.92 -41.57 25.65
N THR A 455 19.05 -41.39 24.97
CA THR A 455 19.57 -40.08 24.55
C THR A 455 18.41 -39.23 24.01
N PRO A 456 18.22 -37.99 24.50
CA PRO A 456 17.15 -37.15 23.97
C PRO A 456 17.42 -36.90 22.50
N ASP A 457 16.52 -37.42 21.69
CA ASP A 457 16.46 -37.29 20.24
C ASP A 457 16.70 -35.83 19.80
N GLU A 458 17.82 -35.58 19.12
CA GLU A 458 18.19 -34.29 18.53
C GLU A 458 17.20 -33.83 17.43
N SER A 459 16.15 -34.61 17.14
CA SER A 459 15.13 -34.29 16.15
C SER A 459 14.21 -33.10 16.51
N ALA A 460 14.20 -32.63 17.76
CA ALA A 460 13.24 -31.62 18.24
C ALA A 460 13.65 -30.14 18.08
N GLN A 461 14.83 -29.83 17.52
CA GLN A 461 15.31 -28.43 17.41
C GLN A 461 15.38 -27.83 16.00
N SER A 462 15.01 -28.58 14.95
CA SER A 462 14.91 -28.00 13.61
C SER A 462 13.45 -27.82 13.24
N VAL A 463 13.00 -26.56 13.13
CA VAL A 463 11.91 -26.27 12.19
C VAL A 463 12.44 -26.73 10.85
N GLY A 464 11.99 -27.91 10.41
CA GLY A 464 12.53 -28.58 9.23
C GLY A 464 12.60 -27.59 8.08
N TRP A 465 13.74 -27.56 7.37
CA TRP A 465 14.01 -26.68 6.23
C TRP A 465 12.85 -26.62 5.21
N SER A 466 12.04 -27.68 5.15
CA SER A 466 10.79 -27.79 4.37
C SER A 466 9.68 -26.80 4.80
N GLY A 467 9.49 -26.55 6.09
CA GLY A 467 8.46 -25.66 6.62
C GLY A 467 8.72 -24.18 6.32
N ARG A 468 9.98 -23.75 6.42
CA ARG A 468 10.38 -22.37 6.08
C ARG A 468 10.27 -22.11 4.59
N ARG A 469 10.72 -23.05 3.73
CA ARG A 469 10.55 -22.95 2.27
C ARG A 469 9.07 -22.81 1.89
N ALA A 470 8.19 -23.58 2.52
CA ALA A 470 6.75 -23.47 2.28
C ALA A 470 6.19 -22.10 2.66
N ALA A 471 6.60 -21.53 3.81
CA ALA A 471 6.16 -20.19 4.21
C ALA A 471 6.65 -19.08 3.26
N LEU A 472 7.91 -19.17 2.79
CA LEU A 472 8.45 -18.27 1.77
C LEU A 472 7.68 -18.38 0.46
N ALA A 473 7.38 -19.62 0.01
CA ALA A 473 6.59 -19.86 -1.18
C ALA A 473 5.16 -19.30 -1.06
N THR A 474 4.51 -19.45 0.11
CA THR A 474 3.21 -18.84 0.36
C THR A 474 3.26 -17.31 0.32
N GLY A 475 4.31 -16.70 0.86
CA GLY A 475 4.53 -15.25 0.75
C GLY A 475 4.64 -14.80 -0.71
N LEU A 476 5.45 -15.48 -1.52
CA LEU A 476 5.60 -15.16 -2.94
C LEU A 476 4.30 -15.37 -3.72
N LEU A 477 3.61 -16.48 -3.45
CA LEU A 477 2.34 -16.79 -4.09
C LEU A 477 1.29 -15.74 -3.75
N ALA A 478 1.19 -15.33 -2.49
CA ALA A 478 0.30 -14.25 -2.07
C ALA A 478 0.62 -12.94 -2.81
N ALA A 479 1.90 -12.57 -2.92
CA ALA A 479 2.30 -11.38 -3.65
C ALA A 479 1.92 -11.45 -5.14
N PHE A 480 2.06 -12.62 -5.78
CA PHE A 480 1.59 -12.84 -7.14
C PHE A 480 0.06 -12.68 -7.26
N PHE A 481 -0.71 -13.32 -6.37
CA PHE A 481 -2.17 -13.23 -6.36
C PHE A 481 -2.70 -11.81 -6.15
N VAL A 482 -2.03 -10.99 -5.35
CA VAL A 482 -2.49 -9.63 -5.05
C VAL A 482 -1.96 -8.62 -6.07
N ALA A 483 -0.69 -8.70 -6.46
CA ALA A 483 -0.06 -7.67 -7.29
C ALA A 483 -0.16 -7.93 -8.80
N MET A 484 -0.27 -9.20 -9.23
CA MET A 484 -0.20 -9.58 -10.64
C MET A 484 -1.47 -10.20 -11.19
N LEU A 485 -2.21 -10.95 -10.39
CA LEU A 485 -3.40 -11.63 -10.88
C LEU A 485 -4.54 -10.64 -11.18
N GLY A 486 -5.14 -10.81 -12.36
CA GLY A 486 -6.33 -10.07 -12.78
C GLY A 486 -7.59 -10.92 -12.85
N ASN A 487 -8.63 -10.37 -13.45
CA ASN A 487 -9.87 -11.11 -13.69
C ASN A 487 -9.73 -12.14 -14.82
N VAL A 488 -10.74 -13.00 -14.98
CA VAL A 488 -10.67 -14.08 -15.99
C VAL A 488 -10.92 -13.59 -17.41
N ASP A 489 -11.45 -12.38 -17.61
CA ASP A 489 -11.74 -11.88 -18.95
C ASP A 489 -10.47 -11.58 -19.75
N GLY A 490 -9.40 -11.07 -19.11
CA GLY A 490 -8.10 -10.89 -19.77
C GLY A 490 -7.54 -12.21 -20.31
N GLY A 491 -7.55 -13.27 -19.49
CA GLY A 491 -7.19 -14.62 -19.93
C GLY A 491 -8.13 -15.16 -21.02
N GLY A 492 -9.43 -14.91 -20.88
CA GLY A 492 -10.45 -15.27 -21.86
C GLY A 492 -10.25 -14.59 -23.21
N GLN A 493 -9.85 -13.31 -23.23
CA GLN A 493 -9.54 -12.56 -24.45
C GLN A 493 -8.36 -13.20 -25.18
N LEU A 494 -7.28 -13.53 -24.47
CA LEU A 494 -6.13 -14.22 -25.05
C LEU A 494 -6.53 -15.58 -25.65
N VAL A 495 -7.34 -16.38 -24.94
CA VAL A 495 -7.83 -17.68 -25.44
C VAL A 495 -8.69 -17.51 -26.70
N ARG A 496 -9.61 -16.54 -26.72
CA ARG A 496 -10.44 -16.23 -27.91
C ARG A 496 -9.57 -15.81 -29.09
N LYS A 497 -8.58 -14.94 -28.86
CA LYS A 497 -7.65 -14.46 -29.88
C LYS A 497 -6.74 -15.54 -30.44
N LEU A 498 -6.25 -16.45 -29.60
CA LEU A 498 -5.52 -17.62 -30.05
C LEU A 498 -6.42 -18.56 -30.87
N ALA A 499 -7.68 -18.75 -30.46
CA ALA A 499 -8.63 -19.57 -31.21
C ALA A 499 -8.93 -19.02 -32.61
N GLU A 500 -8.90 -17.68 -32.80
CA GLU A 500 -8.99 -17.03 -34.12
C GLU A 500 -7.82 -17.39 -35.04
N GLN A 501 -6.64 -17.72 -34.49
CA GLN A 501 -5.44 -18.14 -35.24
C GLN A 501 -5.35 -19.67 -35.43
N SER A 502 -6.40 -20.42 -35.08
CA SER A 502 -6.42 -21.88 -35.22
C SER A 502 -6.31 -22.30 -36.67
N THR A 503 -5.44 -23.28 -36.93
CA THR A 503 -5.38 -23.97 -38.23
C THR A 503 -6.33 -25.17 -38.30
N THR A 504 -6.99 -25.51 -37.19
CA THR A 504 -7.96 -26.61 -37.11
C THR A 504 -9.39 -26.10 -37.29
N GLY A 505 -10.19 -26.83 -38.05
CA GLY A 505 -11.64 -26.62 -38.18
C GLY A 505 -12.46 -27.34 -37.09
N PHE A 506 -11.87 -27.64 -35.93
CA PHE A 506 -12.53 -28.42 -34.87
C PHE A 506 -13.83 -27.73 -34.42
N GLU A 507 -14.92 -28.49 -34.31
CA GLU A 507 -16.23 -28.02 -33.85
C GLU A 507 -16.72 -28.87 -32.68
N SER A 508 -17.40 -28.25 -31.73
CA SER A 508 -17.96 -28.93 -30.57
C SER A 508 -19.23 -28.25 -30.09
N MET A 509 -20.25 -29.06 -29.79
CA MET A 509 -21.49 -28.58 -29.16
C MET A 509 -21.31 -28.25 -27.67
N LEU A 510 -20.24 -28.77 -27.03
CA LEU A 510 -19.92 -28.43 -25.65
C LEU A 510 -19.36 -27.00 -25.58
N PRO A 511 -19.98 -26.09 -24.80
CA PRO A 511 -19.52 -24.71 -24.67
C PRO A 511 -18.06 -24.65 -24.20
N GLY A 512 -17.26 -23.78 -24.82
CA GLY A 512 -15.85 -23.55 -24.47
C GLY A 512 -14.86 -24.60 -24.97
N VAL A 513 -15.27 -25.85 -25.22
CA VAL A 513 -14.36 -26.92 -25.71
C VAL A 513 -13.84 -26.59 -27.11
N GLN A 514 -14.70 -26.10 -28.00
CA GLN A 514 -14.29 -25.64 -29.32
C GLN A 514 -13.23 -24.54 -29.24
N THR A 515 -13.49 -23.51 -28.43
CA THR A 515 -12.57 -22.39 -28.23
C THR A 515 -11.25 -22.86 -27.62
N GLY A 516 -11.28 -23.77 -26.66
CA GLY A 516 -10.07 -24.32 -26.03
C GLY A 516 -9.18 -25.10 -26.99
N VAL A 517 -9.77 -26.03 -27.76
CA VAL A 517 -9.02 -26.82 -28.75
C VAL A 517 -8.45 -25.93 -29.86
N ARG A 518 -9.26 -24.99 -30.37
CA ARG A 518 -8.80 -24.01 -31.37
C ARG A 518 -7.70 -23.11 -30.81
N ALA A 519 -7.79 -22.68 -29.56
CA ALA A 519 -6.76 -21.87 -28.92
C ALA A 519 -5.43 -22.62 -28.79
N LEU A 520 -5.44 -23.91 -28.47
CA LEU A 520 -4.23 -24.74 -28.44
C LEU A 520 -3.60 -24.85 -29.84
N SER A 521 -4.41 -25.08 -30.87
CA SER A 521 -3.93 -25.08 -32.27
C SER A 521 -3.34 -23.73 -32.67
N GLY A 522 -4.02 -22.63 -32.33
CA GLY A 522 -3.53 -21.28 -32.62
C GLY A 522 -2.28 -20.91 -31.84
N LEU A 523 -2.12 -21.38 -30.60
CA LEU A 523 -0.88 -21.22 -29.83
C LEU A 523 0.30 -21.88 -30.55
N VAL A 524 0.15 -23.10 -31.05
CA VAL A 524 1.19 -23.78 -31.84
C VAL A 524 1.52 -22.98 -33.10
N HIS A 525 0.51 -22.39 -33.75
CA HIS A 525 0.69 -21.56 -34.94
C HIS A 525 1.48 -20.27 -34.64
N VAL A 526 1.14 -19.59 -33.54
CA VAL A 526 1.80 -18.35 -33.07
C VAL A 526 3.21 -18.60 -32.52
N LEU A 527 3.49 -19.76 -31.93
CA LEU A 527 4.85 -20.15 -31.54
C LEU A 527 5.76 -20.45 -32.76
N GLY A 528 5.17 -20.57 -33.95
CA GLY A 528 5.88 -20.67 -35.22
C GLY A 528 6.09 -19.29 -35.88
N PRO A 529 5.74 -19.12 -37.17
CA PRO A 529 5.99 -17.88 -37.90
C PRO A 529 4.92 -16.78 -37.67
N ALA A 530 3.79 -17.11 -37.05
CA ALA A 530 2.68 -16.17 -36.92
C ALA A 530 2.89 -15.19 -35.75
N GLN A 531 2.44 -13.95 -35.92
CA GLN A 531 2.50 -12.94 -34.87
C GLN A 531 1.46 -13.20 -33.78
N LEU A 532 1.80 -12.80 -32.55
CA LEU A 532 0.84 -12.75 -31.45
C LEU A 532 -0.32 -11.80 -31.82
N PRO A 533 -1.58 -12.24 -31.68
CA PRO A 533 -2.73 -11.37 -31.91
C PRO A 533 -2.71 -10.14 -31.01
N SER A 534 -3.31 -9.05 -31.48
CA SER A 534 -3.46 -7.84 -30.67
C SER A 534 -4.33 -8.11 -29.43
N TYR A 535 -3.84 -7.64 -28.28
CA TYR A 535 -4.52 -7.70 -26.99
C TYR A 535 -5.12 -6.34 -26.68
N ASN A 536 -6.41 -6.29 -26.36
CA ASN A 536 -7.04 -5.04 -25.95
C ASN A 536 -6.93 -4.90 -24.44
N TYR A 537 -6.05 -3.98 -24.04
CA TYR A 537 -5.73 -3.67 -22.66
C TYR A 537 -6.93 -3.18 -21.82
N TRP A 538 -7.93 -2.55 -22.45
CA TRP A 538 -9.04 -1.88 -21.75
C TRP A 538 -10.25 -2.79 -21.48
N ASP A 539 -10.55 -3.73 -22.37
CA ASP A 539 -11.75 -4.57 -22.23
C ASP A 539 -11.83 -5.29 -20.87
N PRO A 540 -10.72 -5.87 -20.34
CA PRO A 540 -10.76 -6.53 -19.05
C PRO A 540 -11.08 -5.59 -17.89
N SER A 541 -10.87 -4.28 -18.00
CA SER A 541 -11.27 -3.33 -16.94
C SER A 541 -12.67 -2.73 -17.16
N ARG A 542 -13.42 -3.22 -18.16
CA ARG A 542 -14.75 -2.75 -18.57
C ARG A 542 -15.77 -3.89 -18.73
N VAL A 543 -15.58 -5.00 -18.01
CA VAL A 543 -16.44 -6.20 -18.09
C VAL A 543 -17.88 -5.92 -17.68
N ILE A 544 -18.07 -5.08 -16.64
CA ILE A 544 -19.39 -4.64 -16.18
C ILE A 544 -19.71 -3.30 -16.88
N PRO A 545 -20.79 -3.23 -17.69
CA PRO A 545 -21.16 -2.02 -18.42
C PRO A 545 -21.33 -0.80 -17.51
N PHE A 546 -20.96 0.38 -18.01
CA PHE A 546 -21.03 1.66 -17.29
C PHE A 546 -20.22 1.73 -16.00
N THR A 547 -19.28 0.80 -15.80
CA THR A 547 -18.39 0.80 -14.63
C THR A 547 -16.93 0.61 -15.03
N ILE A 548 -16.04 0.99 -14.12
CA ILE A 548 -14.60 0.78 -14.20
C ILE A 548 -14.24 -0.31 -13.19
N ASN A 549 -13.75 -1.46 -13.67
CA ASN A 549 -13.44 -2.65 -12.87
C ASN A 549 -11.95 -2.98 -12.95
N GLU A 550 -11.15 -2.08 -12.40
CA GLU A 550 -9.70 -2.21 -12.37
C GLU A 550 -9.22 -3.22 -11.32
N PHE A 551 -8.07 -3.82 -11.59
CA PHE A 551 -7.39 -4.76 -10.71
C PHE A 551 -5.90 -4.39 -10.65
N PRO A 552 -5.16 -4.79 -9.59
CA PRO A 552 -3.86 -4.21 -9.28
C PRO A 552 -2.88 -4.20 -10.44
N TYR A 553 -2.69 -5.32 -11.13
CA TYR A 553 -1.77 -5.39 -12.28
C TYR A 553 -2.14 -4.43 -13.41
N TRP A 554 -3.44 -4.28 -13.68
CA TRP A 554 -3.94 -3.31 -14.64
C TRP A 554 -3.57 -1.90 -14.19
N SER A 555 -3.95 -1.46 -12.99
CA SER A 555 -3.66 -0.08 -12.55
C SER A 555 -2.15 0.20 -12.49
N PHE A 556 -1.34 -0.78 -12.07
CA PHE A 556 0.11 -0.65 -12.10
C PHE A 556 0.66 -0.46 -13.52
N LEU A 557 0.19 -1.25 -14.51
CA LEU A 557 0.65 -1.14 -15.89
C LEU A 557 0.14 0.16 -16.54
N PHE A 558 -1.09 0.58 -16.22
CA PHE A 558 -1.61 1.87 -16.64
C PHE A 558 -0.75 3.01 -16.09
N ALA A 559 -0.19 2.83 -14.89
CA ALA A 559 0.83 3.68 -14.28
C ALA A 559 0.37 5.13 -14.10
N ASP A 560 -0.89 5.32 -13.70
CA ASP A 560 -1.36 6.55 -13.08
C ASP A 560 -1.16 6.45 -11.56
N LEU A 561 -1.03 7.60 -10.89
CA LEU A 561 -0.91 7.67 -9.43
C LEU A 561 -2.30 7.74 -8.81
N HIS A 562 -3.23 6.91 -9.29
CA HIS A 562 -4.61 7.02 -8.89
C HIS A 562 -4.77 6.57 -7.44
N PRO A 563 -5.66 7.19 -6.65
CA PRO A 563 -5.60 6.96 -5.20
C PRO A 563 -6.01 5.57 -4.72
N HIS A 564 -6.84 4.82 -5.46
CA HIS A 564 -7.03 3.39 -5.16
C HIS A 564 -5.75 2.58 -5.36
N MET A 565 -4.86 2.96 -6.29
CA MET A 565 -3.57 2.31 -6.49
C MET A 565 -2.61 2.68 -5.36
N ILE A 566 -2.50 3.97 -5.00
CA ILE A 566 -1.66 4.43 -3.88
C ILE A 566 -2.10 3.80 -2.56
N GLY A 567 -3.40 3.52 -2.38
CA GLY A 567 -3.96 2.93 -1.17
C GLY A 567 -3.51 1.48 -0.89
N ILE A 568 -3.13 0.71 -1.91
CA ILE A 568 -2.90 -0.75 -1.79
C ILE A 568 -1.85 -1.11 -0.70
N PRO A 569 -0.66 -0.49 -0.62
CA PRO A 569 0.31 -0.79 0.43
C PRO A 569 -0.22 -0.53 1.85
N PHE A 570 -1.03 0.52 2.03
CA PHE A 570 -1.60 0.90 3.32
C PHE A 570 -2.76 -0.02 3.73
N THR A 571 -3.52 -0.50 2.75
CA THR A 571 -4.51 -1.57 2.91
C THR A 571 -3.83 -2.80 3.49
N VAL A 572 -2.72 -3.25 2.89
CA VAL A 572 -2.01 -4.44 3.37
C VAL A 572 -1.37 -4.20 4.75
N LEU A 573 -0.90 -2.99 5.02
CA LEU A 573 -0.43 -2.59 6.34
C LEU A 573 -1.55 -2.66 7.40
N PHE A 574 -2.76 -2.18 7.09
CA PHE A 574 -3.93 -2.30 7.98
C PHE A 574 -4.28 -3.76 8.24
N LEU A 575 -4.30 -4.60 7.20
CA LEU A 575 -4.51 -6.04 7.33
C LEU A 575 -3.45 -6.70 8.21
N ALA A 576 -2.19 -6.30 8.07
CA ALA A 576 -1.10 -6.80 8.91
C ALA A 576 -1.28 -6.39 10.37
N LEU A 577 -1.66 -5.14 10.65
CA LEU A 577 -1.95 -4.66 12.02
C LEU A 577 -3.15 -5.41 12.64
N ALA A 578 -4.20 -5.64 11.85
CA ALA A 578 -5.36 -6.42 12.26
C ALA A 578 -4.98 -7.89 12.52
N PHE A 579 -4.11 -8.47 11.69
CA PHE A 579 -3.57 -9.81 11.94
C PHE A 579 -2.67 -9.86 13.18
N ALA A 580 -1.84 -8.85 13.41
CA ALA A 580 -1.02 -8.72 14.62
C ALA A 580 -1.90 -8.66 15.89
N LEU A 581 -3.08 -8.02 15.82
CA LEU A 581 -4.05 -8.01 16.90
C LEU A 581 -4.56 -9.42 17.25
N LEU A 582 -4.73 -10.29 16.26
CA LEU A 582 -5.13 -11.70 16.44
C LEU A 582 -3.99 -12.59 16.93
N MET A 583 -2.76 -12.29 16.55
CA MET A 583 -1.57 -13.09 16.88
C MET A 583 -1.00 -12.81 18.26
N ARG A 584 -1.40 -11.71 18.92
CA ARG A 584 -0.89 -11.38 20.25
C ARG A 584 -1.28 -12.43 21.29
N PRO A 585 -0.31 -12.99 22.04
CA PRO A 585 -0.58 -13.95 23.10
C PRO A 585 -1.51 -13.32 24.16
N MET A 586 -2.49 -14.11 24.61
CA MET A 586 -3.59 -13.63 25.47
C MET A 586 -3.13 -13.26 26.89
N ARG A 587 -2.02 -13.86 27.34
CA ARG A 587 -1.26 -13.54 28.55
C ARG A 587 0.20 -13.92 28.28
N VAL A 588 1.13 -12.99 28.43
CA VAL A 588 2.55 -13.34 28.61
C VAL A 588 2.75 -13.48 30.11
N VAL A 589 3.28 -14.64 30.56
CA VAL A 589 3.59 -14.85 31.98
C VAL A 589 4.55 -13.74 32.43
N GLY A 590 4.18 -12.98 33.46
CA GLY A 590 4.94 -11.82 33.95
C GLY A 590 4.57 -10.45 33.38
N GLU A 591 3.71 -10.34 32.34
CA GLU A 591 3.24 -9.02 31.88
C GLU A 591 2.15 -8.44 32.79
N GLY A 592 2.47 -7.37 33.51
CA GLY A 592 1.52 -6.62 34.33
C GLY A 592 0.35 -6.02 33.52
N ARG A 593 -0.83 -5.89 34.14
CA ARG A 593 -2.06 -5.36 33.52
C ARG A 593 -1.86 -4.01 32.81
N ARG A 594 -1.05 -3.12 33.38
CA ARG A 594 -0.75 -1.78 32.81
C ARG A 594 0.00 -1.88 31.48
N LEU A 595 1.03 -2.73 31.39
CA LEU A 595 1.82 -2.93 30.18
C LEU A 595 0.97 -3.52 29.03
N ARG A 596 0.04 -4.42 29.37
CA ARG A 596 -0.92 -5.00 28.41
C ARG A 596 -1.91 -3.95 27.86
N ILE A 597 -2.39 -3.05 28.71
CA ILE A 597 -3.27 -1.95 28.27
C ILE A 597 -2.48 -0.97 27.38
N ALA A 598 -1.27 -0.60 27.79
CA ALA A 598 -0.42 0.32 27.03
C ALA A 598 -0.09 -0.25 25.64
N THR A 599 0.37 -1.50 25.57
CA THR A 599 0.70 -2.14 24.28
C THR A 599 -0.53 -2.35 23.40
N GLY A 600 -1.70 -2.66 23.98
CA GLY A 600 -2.97 -2.74 23.25
C GLY A 600 -3.43 -1.39 22.70
N GLY A 601 -3.27 -0.32 23.49
CA GLY A 601 -3.55 1.05 23.08
C GLY A 601 -2.65 1.50 21.93
N VAL A 602 -1.35 1.18 21.95
CA VAL A 602 -0.44 1.50 20.83
C VAL A 602 -0.92 0.87 19.52
N LEU A 603 -1.31 -0.41 19.53
CA LEU A 603 -1.81 -1.08 18.32
C LEU A 603 -3.12 -0.46 17.83
N MET A 604 -3.99 -0.02 18.75
CA MET A 604 -5.21 0.70 18.41
C MET A 604 -4.92 2.04 17.73
N VAL A 605 -3.92 2.80 18.21
CA VAL A 605 -3.48 4.04 17.56
C VAL A 605 -2.98 3.77 16.15
N PHE A 606 -2.18 2.72 15.92
CA PHE A 606 -1.72 2.37 14.58
C PHE A 606 -2.86 1.90 13.66
N LEU A 607 -3.85 1.17 14.17
CA LEU A 607 -5.06 0.80 13.42
C LEU A 607 -5.87 2.03 13.03
N ALA A 608 -6.09 2.96 13.96
CA ALA A 608 -6.80 4.21 13.68
C ALA A 608 -6.03 5.11 12.70
N LEU A 609 -4.70 5.20 12.85
CA LEU A 609 -3.82 5.96 11.96
C LEU A 609 -3.87 5.43 10.53
N THR A 610 -3.83 4.11 10.36
CA THR A 610 -3.87 3.47 9.03
C THR A 610 -5.27 3.49 8.42
N LEU A 611 -6.33 3.31 9.23
CA LEU A 611 -7.71 3.45 8.75
C LEU A 611 -8.01 4.88 8.30
N GLY A 612 -7.55 5.88 9.07
CA GLY A 612 -7.67 7.28 8.71
C GLY A 612 -6.88 7.61 7.44
N ALA A 613 -5.67 7.06 7.28
CA ALA A 613 -4.88 7.20 6.07
C ALA A 613 -5.65 6.68 4.84
N LEU A 614 -6.23 5.49 4.95
CA LEU A 614 -7.06 4.91 3.90
C LEU A 614 -8.23 5.83 3.55
N ALA A 615 -8.93 6.39 4.56
CA ALA A 615 -10.05 7.29 4.33
C ALA A 615 -9.69 8.58 3.56
N VAL A 616 -8.47 9.10 3.74
CA VAL A 616 -8.00 10.34 3.08
C VAL A 616 -7.18 10.10 1.81
N ILE A 617 -6.75 8.85 1.57
CA ILE A 617 -6.17 8.40 0.29
C ILE A 617 -7.31 7.97 -0.65
N ASN A 618 -8.25 7.18 -0.16
CA ASN A 618 -9.40 6.71 -0.93
C ASN A 618 -10.58 6.51 0.04
N THR A 619 -11.49 7.48 0.08
CA THR A 619 -12.57 7.52 1.09
C THR A 619 -13.46 6.27 1.09
N TRP A 620 -13.60 5.58 -0.05
CA TRP A 620 -14.39 4.36 -0.16
C TRP A 620 -13.75 3.13 0.50
N ASP A 621 -12.47 3.21 0.87
CA ASP A 621 -11.80 2.16 1.65
C ASP A 621 -12.27 2.17 3.12
N LEU A 622 -12.71 3.32 3.64
CA LEU A 622 -13.08 3.48 5.05
C LEU A 622 -14.14 2.46 5.52
N PRO A 623 -15.31 2.31 4.88
CA PRO A 623 -16.33 1.36 5.35
C PRO A 623 -15.84 -0.09 5.33
N THR A 624 -15.11 -0.47 4.29
CA THR A 624 -14.60 -1.83 4.08
C THR A 624 -13.60 -2.22 5.17
N TYR A 625 -12.57 -1.41 5.39
CA TYR A 625 -11.53 -1.73 6.39
C TYR A 625 -11.99 -1.48 7.82
N PHE A 626 -12.90 -0.53 8.05
CA PHE A 626 -13.58 -0.39 9.32
C PHE A 626 -14.35 -1.67 9.69
N GLY A 627 -15.21 -2.15 8.78
CA GLY A 627 -15.97 -3.38 8.97
C GLY A 627 -15.07 -4.59 9.22
N LEU A 628 -13.98 -4.70 8.46
CA LEU A 628 -13.00 -5.77 8.66
C LEU A 628 -12.27 -5.68 10.02
N GLY A 629 -11.91 -4.47 10.46
CA GLY A 629 -11.33 -4.26 11.79
C GLY A 629 -12.28 -4.69 12.92
N VAL A 630 -13.56 -4.35 12.80
CA VAL A 630 -14.61 -4.78 13.75
C VAL A 630 -14.79 -6.30 13.71
N LEU A 631 -14.83 -6.90 12.53
CA LEU A 631 -14.93 -8.36 12.36
C LEU A 631 -13.73 -9.07 13.01
N VAL A 632 -12.51 -8.56 12.82
CA VAL A 632 -11.30 -9.11 13.45
C VAL A 632 -11.39 -9.04 14.98
N TRP A 633 -11.90 -7.94 15.53
CA TRP A 633 -12.14 -7.83 16.97
C TRP A 633 -13.18 -8.85 17.46
N LEU A 634 -14.27 -9.04 16.71
CA LEU A 634 -15.30 -10.02 17.04
C LEU A 634 -14.76 -11.46 17.00
N VAL A 635 -13.97 -11.80 15.97
CA VAL A 635 -13.27 -13.09 15.87
C VAL A 635 -12.33 -13.29 17.05
N ARG A 636 -11.69 -12.23 17.55
CA ARG A 636 -10.86 -12.29 18.77
C ARG A 636 -11.70 -12.58 20.02
N GLU A 637 -12.85 -11.94 20.18
CA GLU A 637 -13.77 -12.20 21.28
C GLU A 637 -14.31 -13.65 21.24
N TRP A 638 -14.56 -14.19 20.05
CA TRP A 638 -14.91 -15.59 19.85
C TRP A 638 -13.77 -16.54 20.21
N ARG A 639 -12.56 -16.31 19.68
CA ARG A 639 -11.37 -17.14 19.96
C ARG A 639 -10.95 -17.15 21.42
N THR A 640 -11.27 -16.09 22.17
CA THR A 640 -10.96 -15.97 23.60
C THR A 640 -12.02 -16.60 24.50
N GLY A 641 -13.08 -17.21 23.95
CA GLY A 641 -14.20 -17.79 24.69
C GLY A 641 -15.10 -16.75 25.37
N ARG A 642 -14.78 -15.46 25.25
CA ARG A 642 -15.52 -14.36 25.88
C ARG A 642 -16.90 -14.15 25.28
N LEU A 643 -17.02 -14.41 23.98
CA LEU A 643 -18.30 -14.33 23.28
C LEU A 643 -19.28 -15.40 23.79
N SER A 644 -18.79 -16.62 24.06
CA SER A 644 -19.59 -17.69 24.65
C SER A 644 -19.86 -17.47 26.15
N GLU A 645 -18.91 -16.88 26.88
CA GLU A 645 -19.05 -16.59 28.32
C GLU A 645 -20.11 -15.51 28.58
N ASN A 646 -20.07 -14.38 27.87
CA ASN A 646 -21.06 -13.32 28.02
C ASN A 646 -21.19 -12.49 26.72
N ARG A 647 -22.23 -12.81 25.94
CA ARG A 647 -22.51 -12.15 24.66
C ARG A 647 -22.64 -10.63 24.79
N GLY A 648 -23.39 -10.15 25.79
CA GLY A 648 -23.61 -8.71 26.00
C GLY A 648 -22.33 -7.93 26.25
N ARG A 649 -21.45 -8.43 27.14
CA ARG A 649 -20.16 -7.79 27.42
C ARG A 649 -19.20 -7.86 26.23
N ALA A 650 -19.20 -8.95 25.46
CA ALA A 650 -18.39 -9.08 24.26
C ALA A 650 -18.83 -8.09 23.17
N LEU A 651 -20.14 -7.95 22.94
CA LEU A 651 -20.70 -6.97 22.00
C LEU A 651 -20.43 -5.54 22.45
N LEU A 652 -20.55 -5.22 23.75
CA LEU A 652 -20.21 -3.89 24.26
C LEU A 652 -18.73 -3.55 24.00
N ARG A 653 -17.79 -4.46 24.30
CA ARG A 653 -16.36 -4.24 24.00
C ARG A 653 -16.11 -4.06 22.51
N THR A 654 -16.82 -4.80 21.67
CA THR A 654 -16.74 -4.67 20.21
C THR A 654 -17.27 -3.31 19.76
N GLY A 655 -18.37 -2.83 20.34
CA GLY A 655 -18.90 -1.49 20.09
C GLY A 655 -17.93 -0.38 20.53
N VAL A 656 -17.34 -0.50 21.72
CA VAL A 656 -16.31 0.43 22.21
C VAL A 656 -15.08 0.43 21.29
N PHE A 657 -14.64 -0.75 20.83
CA PHE A 657 -13.56 -0.85 19.86
C PHE A 657 -13.93 -0.19 18.54
N ALA A 658 -15.13 -0.46 18.00
CA ALA A 658 -15.60 0.12 16.74
C ALA A 658 -15.65 1.65 16.82
N VAL A 659 -16.28 2.20 17.87
CA VAL A 659 -16.33 3.65 18.11
C VAL A 659 -14.92 4.23 18.26
N GLY A 660 -14.06 3.60 19.06
CA GLY A 660 -12.69 4.06 19.25
C GLY A 660 -11.85 4.03 17.97
N LEU A 661 -12.06 3.03 17.10
CA LEU A 661 -11.35 2.90 15.83
C LEU A 661 -11.77 4.00 14.84
N VAL A 662 -13.08 4.19 14.63
CA VAL A 662 -13.57 5.22 13.69
C VAL A 662 -13.37 6.63 14.23
N ALA A 663 -13.64 6.87 15.52
CA ALA A 663 -13.40 8.17 16.13
C ALA A 663 -11.90 8.51 16.12
N GLY A 664 -11.03 7.53 16.41
CA GLY A 664 -9.59 7.70 16.30
C GLY A 664 -9.16 8.07 14.87
N ALA A 665 -9.67 7.37 13.85
CA ALA A 665 -9.37 7.66 12.45
C ALA A 665 -9.83 9.07 12.04
N LEU A 666 -11.05 9.47 12.41
CA LEU A 666 -11.58 10.80 12.12
C LEU A 666 -10.84 11.92 12.88
N LEU A 667 -10.49 11.69 14.15
CA LEU A 667 -9.77 12.67 14.97
C LEU A 667 -8.33 12.87 14.48
N LEU A 668 -7.62 11.79 14.16
CA LEU A 668 -6.24 11.86 13.67
C LEU A 668 -6.12 12.61 12.34
N TYR A 669 -7.17 12.55 11.50
CA TYR A 669 -7.23 13.23 10.20
C TYR A 669 -8.27 14.35 10.16
N TRP A 670 -8.66 14.88 11.33
CA TRP A 670 -9.65 15.95 11.44
C TRP A 670 -9.37 17.14 10.51
N PRO A 671 -8.11 17.63 10.36
CA PRO A 671 -7.85 18.74 9.44
C PRO A 671 -8.27 18.48 7.99
N PHE A 672 -8.15 17.23 7.51
CA PHE A 672 -8.66 16.86 6.19
C PHE A 672 -10.19 16.93 6.16
N PHE A 673 -10.84 16.23 7.09
CA PHE A 673 -12.30 16.15 7.14
C PHE A 673 -12.98 17.49 7.43
N ALA A 674 -12.27 18.44 8.04
CA ALA A 674 -12.77 19.79 8.27
C ALA A 674 -12.90 20.60 6.96
N HIS A 675 -12.08 20.33 5.94
CA HIS A 675 -12.07 21.08 4.68
C HIS A 675 -12.69 20.31 3.51
N TYR A 676 -12.65 18.98 3.55
CA TYR A 676 -13.20 18.14 2.49
C TYR A 676 -14.72 18.31 2.35
N LYS A 677 -15.18 18.54 1.13
CA LYS A 677 -16.60 18.55 0.73
C LYS A 677 -16.91 17.29 -0.07
N ALA A 678 -17.90 16.52 0.40
CA ALA A 678 -18.38 15.37 -0.35
C ALA A 678 -19.09 15.84 -1.64
N LEU A 679 -18.57 15.42 -2.79
CA LEU A 679 -19.03 15.85 -4.12
C LEU A 679 -20.35 15.21 -4.58
N ALA A 680 -20.90 14.27 -3.81
CA ALA A 680 -22.18 13.61 -4.10
C ALA A 680 -22.71 12.91 -2.84
N SER A 681 -23.26 13.67 -1.88
CA SER A 681 -23.93 13.07 -0.72
C SER A 681 -25.41 12.78 -1.04
N SER A 682 -25.68 11.84 -1.94
CA SER A 682 -26.85 10.99 -1.72
C SER A 682 -26.47 10.06 -0.56
N GLY A 683 -27.25 10.05 0.53
CA GLY A 683 -26.96 9.21 1.69
C GLY A 683 -26.88 7.71 1.38
N VAL A 684 -26.89 6.87 2.41
CA VAL A 684 -26.94 5.41 2.20
C VAL A 684 -28.32 5.04 1.64
N GLY A 685 -28.34 4.42 0.47
CA GLY A 685 -29.56 3.99 -0.22
C GLY A 685 -29.41 2.62 -0.87
N LEU A 686 -30.54 2.00 -1.23
CA LEU A 686 -30.55 0.80 -2.06
C LEU A 686 -30.30 1.18 -3.52
N SER A 687 -29.54 0.36 -4.24
CA SER A 687 -29.33 0.55 -5.68
C SER A 687 -30.36 -0.23 -6.48
N ASP A 688 -31.02 0.44 -7.43
CA ASP A 688 -31.94 -0.18 -8.38
C ASP A 688 -31.20 -0.88 -9.54
N VAL A 689 -29.90 -0.61 -9.70
CA VAL A 689 -29.05 -1.19 -10.75
C VAL A 689 -28.38 -2.46 -10.22
N LYS A 690 -28.52 -3.57 -10.96
CA LYS A 690 -27.94 -4.88 -10.59
C LYS A 690 -26.90 -5.33 -11.59
N THR A 691 -25.82 -5.94 -11.10
CA THR A 691 -24.82 -6.60 -11.94
C THR A 691 -25.30 -7.99 -12.33
N GLU A 692 -25.25 -8.32 -13.62
CA GLU A 692 -25.50 -9.68 -14.11
C GLU A 692 -24.49 -10.67 -13.51
N LEU A 693 -24.98 -11.84 -13.06
CA LEU A 693 -24.15 -12.85 -12.40
C LEU A 693 -22.97 -13.30 -13.28
N GLY A 694 -23.15 -13.45 -14.58
CA GLY A 694 -22.08 -13.85 -15.50
C GLY A 694 -20.93 -12.84 -15.53
N LYS A 695 -21.24 -11.54 -15.65
CA LYS A 695 -20.24 -10.46 -15.61
C LYS A 695 -19.58 -10.36 -14.24
N TRP A 696 -20.34 -10.54 -13.17
CA TRP A 696 -19.79 -10.59 -11.81
C TRP A 696 -18.81 -11.76 -11.63
N LEU A 697 -19.16 -12.96 -12.12
CA LEU A 697 -18.29 -14.14 -12.08
C LEU A 697 -17.04 -13.98 -12.95
N ASN A 698 -17.12 -13.23 -14.05
CA ASN A 698 -15.93 -12.91 -14.84
C ASN A 698 -14.92 -12.06 -14.07
N VAL A 699 -15.39 -11.18 -13.17
CA VAL A 699 -14.51 -10.37 -12.33
C VAL A 699 -14.04 -11.14 -11.09
N TRP A 700 -14.96 -11.74 -10.34
CA TRP A 700 -14.70 -12.28 -9.00
C TRP A 700 -14.71 -13.80 -8.90
N GLY A 701 -15.22 -14.50 -9.92
CA GLY A 701 -15.52 -15.94 -9.85
C GLY A 701 -14.30 -16.80 -9.58
N PHE A 702 -13.13 -16.47 -10.14
CA PHE A 702 -11.90 -17.20 -9.87
C PHE A 702 -11.43 -17.05 -8.41
N LEU A 703 -11.43 -15.83 -7.88
CA LEU A 703 -11.08 -15.57 -6.48
C LEU A 703 -12.09 -16.23 -5.53
N GLY A 704 -13.38 -16.17 -5.87
CA GLY A 704 -14.46 -16.84 -5.16
C GLY A 704 -14.28 -18.37 -5.15
N PHE A 705 -13.96 -18.96 -6.30
CA PHE A 705 -13.69 -20.40 -6.42
C PHE A 705 -12.53 -20.83 -5.52
N LEU A 706 -11.42 -20.08 -5.51
CA LEU A 706 -10.27 -20.37 -4.65
C LEU A 706 -10.64 -20.28 -3.16
N ALA A 707 -11.35 -19.22 -2.77
CA ALA A 707 -11.77 -19.02 -1.39
C ALA A 707 -12.72 -20.12 -0.90
N VAL A 708 -13.74 -20.47 -1.70
CA VAL A 708 -14.71 -21.53 -1.38
C VAL A 708 -14.02 -22.90 -1.34
N SER A 709 -13.17 -23.20 -2.33
CA SER A 709 -12.43 -24.47 -2.37
C SER A 709 -11.53 -24.63 -1.15
N PHE A 710 -10.81 -23.57 -0.77
CA PHE A 710 -10.00 -23.55 0.44
C PHE A 710 -10.84 -23.82 1.70
N LEU A 711 -12.01 -23.18 1.81
CA LEU A 711 -12.94 -23.36 2.92
C LEU A 711 -13.46 -24.80 3.00
N LEU A 712 -13.82 -25.40 1.87
CA LEU A 712 -14.28 -26.79 1.79
C LEU A 712 -13.18 -27.78 2.19
N VAL A 713 -11.94 -27.56 1.74
CA VAL A 713 -10.78 -28.41 2.11
C VAL A 713 -10.51 -28.32 3.61
N GLU A 714 -10.51 -27.12 4.19
CA GLU A 714 -10.29 -26.94 5.64
C GLU A 714 -11.45 -27.49 6.49
N LEU A 715 -12.70 -27.35 6.05
CA LEU A 715 -13.85 -27.95 6.72
C LEU A 715 -13.79 -29.48 6.70
N ARG A 716 -13.42 -30.07 5.55
CA ARG A 716 -13.24 -31.52 5.42
C ARG A 716 -12.12 -32.04 6.32
N GLY A 717 -10.99 -31.34 6.38
CA GLY A 717 -9.88 -31.69 7.26
C GLY A 717 -10.30 -31.76 8.73
N ARG A 718 -11.00 -30.72 9.22
CA ARG A 718 -11.51 -30.70 10.60
C ARG A 718 -12.53 -31.79 10.90
N TYR A 719 -13.38 -32.12 9.93
CA TYR A 719 -14.38 -33.19 10.10
C TYR A 719 -13.70 -34.56 10.18
N ALA A 720 -12.67 -34.80 9.37
CA ALA A 720 -11.88 -36.03 9.41
C ALA A 720 -11.11 -36.17 10.73
N ASP A 721 -10.46 -35.10 11.20
CA ASP A 721 -9.75 -35.08 12.49
C ASP A 721 -10.72 -35.29 13.68
N GLY A 722 -11.91 -34.65 13.62
CA GLY A 722 -12.96 -34.83 14.60
C GLY A 722 -13.48 -36.26 14.67
N ALA A 723 -13.76 -36.89 13.51
CA ALA A 723 -14.22 -38.27 13.44
C ALA A 723 -13.17 -39.28 13.94
N ALA A 724 -11.88 -39.07 13.64
CA ALA A 724 -10.78 -39.88 14.15
C ALA A 724 -10.64 -39.78 15.69
N SER A 725 -10.82 -38.58 16.25
CA SER A 725 -10.76 -38.37 17.70
C SER A 725 -11.91 -39.04 18.47
N THR A 726 -13.10 -39.12 17.88
CA THR A 726 -14.25 -39.83 18.48
C THR A 726 -14.15 -41.35 18.37
N GLY A 727 -13.46 -41.87 17.34
CA GLY A 727 -13.24 -43.31 17.16
C GLY A 727 -12.20 -43.90 18.13
N SER A 728 -11.21 -43.11 18.55
CA SER A 728 -10.17 -43.54 19.51
C SER A 728 -10.62 -43.52 20.97
N ALA A 729 -11.69 -42.80 21.33
CA ALA A 729 -12.23 -42.74 22.69
C ALA A 729 -13.24 -43.87 23.00
N ALA A 730 -13.56 -44.69 22.00
CA ALA A 730 -14.50 -45.82 22.09
C ALA A 730 -13.81 -47.20 21.99
N GLY A 731 -12.48 -47.23 22.06
CA GLY A 731 -11.64 -48.44 21.99
C GLY A 731 -11.09 -48.87 23.34
#